data_AF-A0A3D2IPS3-F1
#
_entry.id   AF-A0A3D2IPS3-F1
#
_cell.length_a   1.000
_cell.length_b   1.000
_cell.length_c   1.000
_cell.angle_alpha   90.00
_cell.angle_beta   90.00
_cell.angle_gamma   90.00
#
_symmetry.space_group_name_H-M   'P 1'
#
loop_
_entity.id
_entity.type
_entity.pdbx_description
1 polymer ?
#
loop_
_entity_poly.entity_id
_entity_poly.type
_entity_poly.pdbx_seq_one_letter_code
_entity_poly.pdbx_strand_id
1 'polypeptide(L)'
;MRYLRRRAAMKADRRGNIAYYLTLVLVAAFASFFVAAMGYLNYRSTAIEQEEQVISRIQQEMVSELETAIGFGKNFENYYGMEDVFASFEKQFTGVTPFVIDASGKLLNASHADGDDDRTVRQFLASRAFFKAKNGLAKLGSTPVVEGSSKALFTPVRQDEAVIGYFGSLYTNDIFAQDLQKVRLRIGLTAVLTVLLESVALAVFVFWFRSRQILKRFTENMRNRLDKHLSAAIMAAGILILSFSMLALCREDYRIRTKQAVETSLTNLKTKIQKVESQGVNLREVEGLQEYIEERVRSLNELHIVRISERISEVARTDENSALITFTFDSENGENSYLYLEAEISEQAIEAKMRSIVLILLSSLIILLIFVFEMNPLVELISARYIRKNGKNHVFSEERVGLTLRFTGFLCSMAEYMCVPYAAMMIRESQDTLFGLSVGMTAALPLTLEGLTQMAGMLLLPRFVKRYRIRPVLVLSTILMVSCNLAVFFAGGTAAVIVLCRALAGIAYAGMKQASNYLITKGYETERGRSENISQDNAGLLAGATCGAGLGAIFSSSIGYPQTFLFSAIFFGVYLTVIFFLPPWRQLAAHSQASGQEASKRVNLRSVARLLFSGEMLFYIVVVGIPLNIGVMLCVTLIPAICQTRGISSVMLSYCYIANGLAGIYLGPALVSKAKERLGIYPSIAAAFALTAVGIFILRVPPVMVMIVVSSMALGFLDGFGTPMVTDCFLSLRVVRDTVDESTALIFSVVLSYVLLTVAPMVAELLLLPGTGPLSPMMIGAAGYVAAAILILLFRLRKQTRR
;
A
#
# COMPACT_ATOMS: atom_id res chain seq x y z
N MET A 1 -49.95 31.91 9.62
CA MET A 1 -48.52 31.71 10.02
C MET A 1 -48.10 30.25 10.28
N ARG A 2 -48.83 29.42 11.06
CA ARG A 2 -48.44 28.01 11.33
C ARG A 2 -48.28 27.14 10.07
N TYR A 3 -49.15 27.31 9.07
CA TYR A 3 -49.07 26.60 7.78
C TYR A 3 -47.79 26.97 6.99
N LEU A 4 -47.46 28.26 6.90
CA LEU A 4 -46.23 28.74 6.24
C LEU A 4 -44.97 28.25 6.95
N ARG A 5 -44.95 28.22 8.31
CA ARG A 5 -43.85 27.64 9.09
C ARG A 5 -43.70 26.12 8.87
N ARG A 6 -44.80 25.36 8.80
CA ARG A 6 -44.76 23.93 8.46
C ARG A 6 -44.27 23.68 7.03
N ARG A 7 -44.70 24.48 6.06
CA ARG A 7 -44.28 24.36 4.65
C ARG A 7 -42.80 24.73 4.45
N ALA A 8 -42.31 25.72 5.18
CA ALA A 8 -40.89 26.08 5.22
C ALA A 8 -40.03 24.99 5.88
N ALA A 9 -40.49 24.41 7.00
CA ALA A 9 -39.81 23.30 7.67
C ALA A 9 -39.74 22.04 6.80
N MET A 10 -40.83 21.66 6.12
CA MET A 10 -40.84 20.52 5.17
C MET A 10 -39.93 20.76 3.95
N LYS A 11 -39.86 21.99 3.44
CA LYS A 11 -38.94 22.34 2.34
C LYS A 11 -37.46 22.29 2.79
N ALA A 12 -37.16 22.70 4.02
CA ALA A 12 -35.80 22.63 4.58
C ALA A 12 -35.36 21.17 4.81
N ASP A 13 -36.26 20.34 5.35
CA ASP A 13 -36.02 18.90 5.58
C ASP A 13 -35.81 18.14 4.26
N ARG A 14 -36.62 18.43 3.23
CA ARG A 14 -36.46 17.86 1.88
C ARG A 14 -35.13 18.24 1.23
N ARG A 15 -34.67 19.49 1.38
CA ARG A 15 -33.37 19.94 0.85
C ARG A 15 -32.19 19.32 1.61
N GLY A 16 -32.31 19.14 2.93
CA GLY A 16 -31.32 18.42 3.74
C GLY A 16 -31.18 16.97 3.30
N ASN A 17 -32.30 16.28 3.06
CA ASN A 17 -32.29 14.90 2.56
C ASN A 17 -31.71 14.78 1.14
N ILE A 18 -31.95 15.76 0.25
CA ILE A 18 -31.31 15.79 -1.08
C ILE A 18 -29.80 15.96 -0.96
N ALA A 19 -29.32 16.90 -0.16
CA ALA A 19 -27.87 17.09 0.05
C ALA A 19 -27.21 15.85 0.67
N TYR A 20 -27.88 15.22 1.63
CA TYR A 20 -27.45 13.96 2.24
C TYR A 20 -27.36 12.83 1.20
N TYR A 21 -28.41 12.64 0.39
CA TYR A 21 -28.44 11.66 -0.69
C TYR A 21 -27.33 11.88 -1.71
N LEU A 22 -27.17 13.10 -2.23
CA LEU A 22 -26.14 13.42 -3.22
C LEU A 22 -24.73 13.17 -2.69
N THR A 23 -24.49 13.46 -1.41
CA THR A 23 -23.18 13.20 -0.79
C THR A 23 -22.93 11.70 -0.65
N LEU A 24 -23.94 10.91 -0.25
CA LEU A 24 -23.82 9.45 -0.18
C LEU A 24 -23.56 8.84 -1.57
N VAL A 25 -24.27 9.28 -2.60
CA VAL A 25 -24.04 8.81 -3.98
C VAL A 25 -22.64 9.18 -4.46
N LEU A 26 -22.14 10.37 -4.13
CA LEU A 26 -20.79 10.78 -4.50
C LEU A 26 -19.72 9.92 -3.81
N VAL A 27 -19.90 9.61 -2.51
CA VAL A 27 -18.98 8.73 -1.77
C VAL A 27 -19.03 7.30 -2.31
N ALA A 28 -20.24 6.77 -2.56
CA ALA A 28 -20.43 5.44 -3.12
C ALA A 28 -19.83 5.33 -4.53
N ALA A 29 -20.10 6.30 -5.40
CA ALA A 29 -19.52 6.37 -6.74
C ALA A 29 -17.99 6.42 -6.69
N PHE A 30 -17.42 7.27 -5.84
CA PHE A 30 -15.97 7.33 -5.66
C PHE A 30 -15.41 5.96 -5.22
N ALA A 31 -16.01 5.33 -4.21
CA ALA A 31 -15.56 4.02 -3.73
C ALA A 31 -15.64 2.95 -4.82
N SER A 32 -16.76 2.85 -5.53
CA SER A 32 -16.99 1.84 -6.57
C SER A 32 -16.09 2.05 -7.80
N PHE A 33 -15.91 3.29 -8.27
CA PHE A 33 -14.92 3.57 -9.33
C PHE A 33 -13.50 3.29 -8.87
N PHE A 34 -13.18 3.54 -7.60
CA PHE A 34 -11.87 3.23 -7.05
C PHE A 34 -11.62 1.71 -7.01
N VAL A 35 -12.58 0.88 -6.55
CA VAL A 35 -12.48 -0.59 -6.61
C VAL A 35 -12.19 -1.04 -8.03
N ALA A 36 -12.99 -0.56 -8.99
CA ALA A 36 -12.91 -0.97 -10.38
C ALA A 36 -11.56 -0.57 -11.01
N ALA A 37 -11.09 0.65 -10.75
CA ALA A 37 -9.80 1.12 -11.23
C ALA A 37 -8.64 0.31 -10.63
N MET A 38 -8.61 0.11 -9.31
CA MET A 38 -7.54 -0.63 -8.65
C MET A 38 -7.54 -2.10 -9.02
N GLY A 39 -8.72 -2.70 -9.09
CA GLY A 39 -8.84 -4.08 -9.50
C GLY A 39 -8.39 -4.30 -10.95
N TYR A 40 -8.75 -3.40 -11.87
CA TYR A 40 -8.26 -3.45 -13.24
C TYR A 40 -6.73 -3.26 -13.32
N LEU A 41 -6.17 -2.30 -12.59
CA LEU A 41 -4.72 -2.05 -12.59
C LEU A 41 -3.95 -3.27 -12.07
N ASN A 42 -4.45 -3.92 -11.04
CA ASN A 42 -3.86 -5.14 -10.51
C ASN A 42 -3.95 -6.30 -11.52
N TYR A 43 -5.14 -6.52 -12.09
CA TYR A 43 -5.32 -7.52 -13.15
C TYR A 43 -4.39 -7.26 -14.34
N ARG A 44 -4.29 -6.00 -14.80
CA ARG A 44 -3.39 -5.57 -15.86
C ARG A 44 -1.94 -5.93 -15.53
N SER A 45 -1.48 -5.69 -14.30
CA SER A 45 -0.12 -6.04 -13.89
C SER A 45 0.13 -7.54 -14.00
N THR A 46 -0.80 -8.36 -13.52
CA THR A 46 -0.69 -9.82 -13.61
C THR A 46 -0.76 -10.33 -15.04
N ALA A 47 -1.61 -9.73 -15.88
CA ALA A 47 -1.69 -10.07 -17.30
C ALA A 47 -0.41 -9.70 -18.05
N ILE A 48 0.18 -8.53 -17.78
CA ILE A 48 1.47 -8.14 -18.38
C ILE A 48 2.59 -9.07 -17.91
N GLU A 49 2.65 -9.42 -16.62
CA GLU A 49 3.65 -10.37 -16.09
C GLU A 49 3.57 -11.72 -16.82
N GLN A 50 2.35 -12.18 -17.13
CA GLN A 50 2.14 -13.40 -17.91
C GLN A 50 2.71 -13.25 -19.34
N GLU A 51 2.41 -12.16 -20.04
CA GLU A 51 2.96 -11.91 -21.39
C GLU A 51 4.50 -11.80 -21.37
N GLU A 52 5.07 -11.15 -20.35
CA GLU A 52 6.52 -11.03 -20.14
C GLU A 52 7.18 -12.40 -19.93
N GLN A 53 6.50 -13.34 -19.28
CA GLN A 53 6.97 -14.73 -19.16
C GLN A 53 6.99 -15.46 -20.50
N VAL A 54 5.99 -15.24 -21.36
CA VAL A 54 5.96 -15.81 -22.72
C VAL A 54 7.10 -15.25 -23.58
N ILE A 55 7.32 -13.92 -23.52
CA ILE A 55 8.46 -13.26 -24.20
C ILE A 55 9.79 -13.84 -23.70
N SER A 56 9.98 -13.89 -22.37
CA SER A 56 11.19 -14.44 -21.75
C SER A 56 11.45 -15.89 -22.15
N ARG A 57 10.40 -16.69 -22.37
CA ARG A 57 10.53 -18.09 -22.78
C ARG A 57 10.95 -18.22 -24.24
N ILE A 58 10.29 -17.51 -25.15
CA ILE A 58 10.69 -17.51 -26.57
C ILE A 58 12.13 -16.98 -26.71
N GLN A 59 12.51 -16.00 -25.89
CA GLN A 59 13.88 -15.50 -25.82
C GLN A 59 14.87 -16.58 -25.34
N GLN A 60 14.54 -17.38 -24.32
CA GLN A 60 15.37 -18.52 -23.89
C GLN A 60 15.55 -19.57 -24.99
N GLU A 61 14.50 -19.84 -25.78
CA GLU A 61 14.63 -20.73 -26.94
C GLU A 61 15.61 -20.18 -27.98
N MET A 62 15.52 -18.89 -28.31
CA MET A 62 16.44 -18.24 -29.24
C MET A 62 17.88 -18.25 -28.71
N VAL A 63 18.06 -18.02 -27.41
CA VAL A 63 19.37 -18.14 -26.77
C VAL A 63 19.91 -19.56 -26.87
N SER A 64 19.12 -20.59 -26.62
CA SER A 64 19.57 -21.98 -26.76
C SER A 64 20.03 -22.31 -28.19
N GLU A 65 19.35 -21.77 -29.21
CA GLU A 65 19.77 -21.91 -30.61
C GLU A 65 21.09 -21.17 -30.90
N LEU A 66 21.26 -19.96 -30.34
CA LEU A 66 22.50 -19.21 -30.42
C LEU A 66 23.65 -19.94 -29.72
N GLU A 67 23.46 -20.43 -28.50
CA GLU A 67 24.46 -21.18 -27.73
C GLU A 67 24.87 -22.46 -28.46
N THR A 68 23.92 -23.17 -29.05
CA THR A 68 24.18 -24.36 -29.89
C THR A 68 25.05 -23.98 -31.09
N ALA A 69 24.69 -22.91 -31.82
CA ALA A 69 25.43 -22.48 -32.99
C ALA A 69 26.83 -21.95 -32.66
N ILE A 70 27.00 -21.31 -31.50
CA ILE A 70 28.30 -20.88 -30.95
C ILE A 70 29.15 -22.10 -30.58
N GLY A 71 28.55 -23.12 -29.97
CA GLY A 71 29.21 -24.40 -29.67
C GLY A 71 29.76 -25.11 -30.91
N PHE A 72 29.11 -24.95 -32.07
CA PHE A 72 29.62 -25.42 -33.37
C PHE A 72 30.70 -24.52 -34.00
N GLY A 73 31.20 -23.52 -33.28
CA GLY A 73 32.33 -22.69 -33.69
C GLY A 73 31.99 -21.32 -34.29
N LYS A 74 30.72 -20.87 -34.25
CA LYS A 74 30.37 -19.50 -34.65
C LYS A 74 30.79 -18.49 -33.58
N ASN A 75 31.30 -17.33 -34.01
CA ASN A 75 31.67 -16.25 -33.09
C ASN A 75 30.42 -15.45 -32.66
N PHE A 76 30.23 -15.25 -31.35
CA PHE A 76 29.12 -14.48 -30.79
C PHE A 76 29.16 -13.00 -31.15
N GLU A 77 30.35 -12.37 -31.16
CA GLU A 77 30.48 -10.94 -31.46
C GLU A 77 30.16 -10.62 -32.93
N ASN A 78 30.43 -11.58 -33.82
CA ASN A 78 30.23 -11.45 -35.27
C ASN A 78 29.36 -12.61 -35.81
N TYR A 79 28.21 -12.84 -35.18
CA TYR A 79 27.33 -13.95 -35.54
C TYR A 79 26.63 -13.70 -36.89
N TYR A 80 27.01 -14.47 -37.91
CA TYR A 80 26.38 -14.41 -39.24
C TYR A 80 24.99 -15.10 -39.21
N GLY A 81 23.95 -14.35 -39.59
CA GLY A 81 22.54 -14.79 -39.54
C GLY A 81 21.73 -14.28 -38.34
N MET A 82 22.23 -13.28 -37.60
CA MET A 82 21.47 -12.67 -36.50
C MET A 82 20.15 -12.03 -36.97
N GLU A 83 20.11 -11.51 -38.21
CA GLU A 83 18.89 -10.98 -38.82
C GLU A 83 17.78 -12.02 -38.93
N ASP A 84 18.11 -13.27 -39.27
CA ASP A 84 17.13 -14.37 -39.33
C ASP A 84 16.60 -14.73 -37.94
N VAL A 85 17.47 -14.67 -36.92
CA VAL A 85 17.09 -14.88 -35.51
C VAL A 85 16.11 -13.80 -35.06
N PHE A 86 16.41 -12.53 -35.34
CA PHE A 86 15.51 -11.40 -35.03
C PHE A 86 14.19 -11.49 -35.81
N ALA A 87 14.23 -11.77 -37.11
CA ALA A 87 13.02 -11.93 -37.92
C ALA A 87 12.15 -13.11 -37.44
N SER A 88 12.75 -14.20 -36.97
CA SER A 88 12.01 -15.33 -36.39
C SER A 88 11.35 -14.97 -35.06
N PHE A 89 11.97 -14.09 -34.27
CA PHE A 89 11.42 -13.59 -33.01
C PHE A 89 10.26 -12.60 -33.25
N GLU A 90 10.44 -11.65 -34.16
CA GLU A 90 9.44 -10.62 -34.49
C GLU A 90 8.18 -11.19 -35.15
N LYS A 91 8.28 -12.33 -35.83
CA LYS A 91 7.11 -13.07 -36.32
C LYS A 91 6.18 -13.52 -35.19
N GLN A 92 6.71 -13.71 -33.99
CA GLN A 92 5.95 -14.17 -32.82
C GLN A 92 5.41 -12.99 -31.99
N PHE A 93 6.14 -11.87 -31.97
CA PHE A 93 5.73 -10.65 -31.27
C PHE A 93 5.87 -9.41 -32.15
N THR A 94 4.73 -8.77 -32.39
CA THR A 94 4.72 -7.45 -33.05
C THR A 94 5.00 -6.35 -32.01
N GLY A 95 5.93 -5.44 -32.32
CA GLY A 95 6.26 -4.31 -31.44
C GLY A 95 7.23 -4.62 -30.30
N VAL A 96 7.92 -5.76 -30.34
CA VAL A 96 9.06 -6.08 -29.47
C VAL A 96 10.32 -6.06 -30.30
N THR A 97 11.29 -5.21 -29.93
CA THR A 97 12.56 -5.06 -30.64
C THR A 97 13.63 -5.93 -29.98
N PRO A 98 14.08 -7.03 -30.62
CA PRO A 98 15.17 -7.85 -30.12
C PRO A 98 16.54 -7.18 -30.37
N PHE A 99 17.48 -7.40 -29.46
CA PHE A 99 18.86 -6.91 -29.56
C PHE A 99 19.82 -7.81 -28.78
N VAL A 100 21.13 -7.66 -28.99
CA VAL A 100 22.18 -8.43 -28.31
C VAL A 100 23.25 -7.50 -27.79
N ILE A 101 23.66 -7.71 -26.54
CA ILE A 101 24.74 -6.98 -25.87
C ILE A 101 25.85 -7.94 -25.43
N ASP A 102 27.07 -7.44 -25.34
CA ASP A 102 28.20 -8.19 -24.77
C ASP A 102 28.11 -8.26 -23.23
N ALA A 103 29.03 -9.00 -22.60
CA ALA A 103 29.16 -9.04 -21.14
C ALA A 103 29.48 -7.67 -20.52
N SER A 104 30.03 -6.74 -21.31
CA SER A 104 30.32 -5.36 -20.92
C SER A 104 29.13 -4.41 -21.12
N GLY A 105 27.95 -4.91 -21.50
CA GLY A 105 26.74 -4.11 -21.73
C GLY A 105 26.79 -3.20 -22.95
N LYS A 106 27.74 -3.41 -23.87
CA LYS A 106 27.83 -2.72 -25.16
C LYS A 106 26.93 -3.42 -26.17
N LEU A 107 26.17 -2.64 -26.94
CA LEU A 107 25.34 -3.14 -28.03
C LEU A 107 26.20 -3.77 -29.13
N LEU A 108 25.93 -5.04 -29.44
CA LEU A 108 26.54 -5.79 -30.53
C LEU A 108 25.67 -5.65 -31.79
N ASN A 109 24.41 -6.09 -31.70
CA ASN A 109 23.42 -6.05 -32.78
C ASN A 109 22.05 -5.64 -32.24
N ALA A 110 21.24 -4.98 -33.06
CA ALA A 110 19.83 -4.70 -32.79
C ALA A 110 19.01 -5.03 -34.04
N SER A 111 17.74 -5.36 -33.86
CA SER A 111 16.83 -5.46 -35.01
C SER A 111 16.75 -4.11 -35.73
N HIS A 112 16.70 -4.17 -37.06
CA HIS A 112 16.77 -3.00 -37.94
C HIS A 112 17.96 -2.08 -37.64
N ALA A 113 19.18 -2.60 -37.82
CA ALA A 113 20.41 -1.82 -37.72
C ALA A 113 20.33 -0.52 -38.55
N ASP A 114 20.70 0.61 -37.96
CA ASP A 114 20.57 1.99 -38.47
C ASP A 114 19.15 2.61 -38.51
N GLY A 115 18.14 1.93 -37.98
CA GLY A 115 16.76 2.42 -37.84
C GLY A 115 16.45 3.23 -36.56
N ASP A 116 15.18 3.61 -36.38
CA ASP A 116 14.70 4.29 -35.16
C ASP A 116 14.79 3.37 -33.93
N ASP A 117 14.68 2.05 -34.14
CA ASP A 117 14.78 1.02 -33.11
C ASP A 117 16.18 0.94 -32.48
N ASP A 118 17.26 1.01 -33.27
CA ASP A 118 18.64 1.05 -32.76
C ASP A 118 18.88 2.28 -31.88
N ARG A 119 18.33 3.44 -32.26
CA ARG A 119 18.41 4.66 -31.42
C ARG A 119 17.70 4.47 -30.10
N THR A 120 16.53 3.84 -30.12
CA THR A 120 15.71 3.61 -28.94
C THR A 120 16.39 2.63 -27.97
N VAL A 121 16.99 1.55 -28.50
CA VAL A 121 17.81 0.60 -27.73
C VAL A 121 19.04 1.30 -27.14
N ARG A 122 19.77 2.10 -27.91
CA ARG A 122 20.93 2.85 -27.40
C ARG A 122 20.56 3.85 -26.30
N GLN A 123 19.43 4.55 -26.44
CA GLN A 123 18.93 5.43 -25.40
C GLN A 123 18.61 4.66 -24.12
N PHE A 124 17.97 3.48 -24.24
CA PHE A 124 17.71 2.62 -23.10
C PHE A 124 19.01 2.11 -22.44
N LEU A 125 20.00 1.68 -23.22
CA LEU A 125 21.29 1.22 -22.69
C LEU A 125 22.13 2.36 -22.08
N ALA A 126 21.91 3.60 -22.50
CA ALA A 126 22.51 4.79 -21.88
C ALA A 126 21.76 5.24 -20.60
N SER A 127 20.62 4.62 -20.28
CA SER A 127 19.81 5.01 -19.14
C SER A 127 20.46 4.71 -17.80
N ARG A 128 20.05 5.47 -16.77
CA ARG A 128 20.49 5.22 -15.40
C ARG A 128 19.98 3.89 -14.87
N ALA A 129 18.78 3.45 -15.29
CA ALA A 129 18.24 2.15 -14.90
C ALA A 129 19.10 0.99 -15.41
N PHE A 130 19.50 1.00 -16.69
CA PHE A 130 20.37 -0.04 -17.25
C PHE A 130 21.73 -0.07 -16.56
N PHE A 131 22.36 1.10 -16.37
CA PHE A 131 23.67 1.17 -15.72
C PHE A 131 23.67 0.55 -14.30
N LYS A 132 22.56 0.71 -13.56
CA LYS A 132 22.38 0.08 -12.24
C LYS A 132 22.14 -1.43 -12.34
N ALA A 133 21.33 -1.87 -13.30
CA ALA A 133 20.96 -3.27 -13.46
C ALA A 133 22.07 -4.14 -14.06
N LYS A 134 22.99 -3.54 -14.84
CA LYS A 134 24.03 -4.21 -15.62
C LYS A 134 24.82 -5.27 -14.85
N ASN A 135 25.23 -4.97 -13.61
CA ASN A 135 26.05 -5.89 -12.80
C ASN A 135 25.26 -7.08 -12.23
N GLY A 136 23.93 -7.10 -12.41
CA GLY A 136 23.02 -8.13 -11.90
C GLY A 136 22.14 -8.78 -12.95
N LEU A 137 22.35 -8.53 -14.25
CA LEU A 137 21.50 -9.03 -15.35
C LEU A 137 21.28 -10.53 -15.31
N ALA A 138 22.32 -11.32 -15.02
CA ALA A 138 22.21 -12.78 -14.93
C ALA A 138 21.27 -13.27 -13.81
N LYS A 139 20.98 -12.44 -12.81
CA LYS A 139 20.11 -12.78 -11.66
C LYS A 139 18.66 -12.29 -11.82
N LEU A 140 18.38 -11.47 -12.84
CA LEU A 140 17.06 -10.87 -13.05
C LEU A 140 16.02 -11.88 -13.54
N GLY A 141 16.45 -12.95 -14.22
CA GLY A 141 15.53 -13.95 -14.79
C GLY A 141 14.52 -13.28 -15.72
N SER A 142 13.24 -13.47 -15.46
CA SER A 142 12.13 -12.86 -16.22
C SER A 142 11.74 -11.45 -15.73
N THR A 143 12.52 -10.82 -14.86
CA THR A 143 12.22 -9.49 -14.34
C THR A 143 12.72 -8.41 -15.31
N PRO A 144 11.86 -7.55 -15.86
CA PRO A 144 12.28 -6.53 -16.80
C PRO A 144 13.03 -5.39 -16.11
N VAL A 145 14.03 -4.84 -16.80
CA VAL A 145 14.63 -3.54 -16.45
C VAL A 145 13.71 -2.46 -17.02
N VAL A 146 13.28 -1.53 -16.16
CA VAL A 146 12.28 -0.50 -16.51
C VAL A 146 12.93 0.88 -16.53
N GLU A 147 12.73 1.62 -17.63
CA GLU A 147 13.09 3.04 -17.75
C GLU A 147 11.93 3.79 -18.41
N GLY A 148 11.23 4.64 -17.65
CA GLY A 148 10.07 5.37 -18.15
C GLY A 148 8.96 4.44 -18.64
N SER A 149 8.62 4.53 -19.92
CA SER A 149 7.63 3.66 -20.59
C SER A 149 8.24 2.41 -21.23
N SER A 150 9.56 2.35 -21.33
CA SER A 150 10.30 1.28 -22.00
C SER A 150 10.76 0.23 -21.00
N LYS A 151 10.66 -1.04 -21.40
CA LYS A 151 11.07 -2.20 -20.61
C LYS A 151 11.95 -3.10 -21.45
N ALA A 152 12.98 -3.67 -20.82
CA ALA A 152 13.84 -4.65 -21.47
C ALA A 152 13.99 -5.93 -20.63
N LEU A 153 13.77 -7.08 -21.27
CA LEU A 153 14.04 -8.41 -20.70
C LEU A 153 15.40 -8.91 -21.16
N PHE A 154 16.21 -9.43 -20.25
CA PHE A 154 17.57 -9.90 -20.55
C PHE A 154 17.71 -11.38 -20.23
N THR A 155 18.19 -12.15 -21.21
CA THR A 155 18.51 -13.57 -21.05
C THR A 155 20.00 -13.76 -21.28
N PRO A 156 20.74 -14.35 -20.33
CA PRO A 156 22.17 -14.56 -20.47
C PRO A 156 22.46 -15.58 -21.57
N VAL A 157 23.42 -15.27 -22.43
CA VAL A 157 23.99 -16.20 -23.42
C VAL A 157 25.28 -16.77 -22.85
N ARG A 158 25.41 -18.09 -22.85
CA ARG A 158 26.54 -18.80 -22.24
C ARG A 158 27.35 -19.62 -23.24
N GLN A 159 28.63 -19.76 -22.93
CA GLN A 159 29.53 -20.71 -23.56
C GLN A 159 30.36 -21.36 -22.46
N ASP A 160 30.35 -22.70 -22.37
CA ASP A 160 31.05 -23.46 -21.32
C ASP A 160 30.76 -22.93 -19.90
N GLU A 161 29.47 -22.72 -19.60
CA GLU A 161 28.93 -22.10 -18.36
C GLU A 161 29.29 -20.62 -18.10
N ALA A 162 30.22 -20.03 -18.84
CA ALA A 162 30.56 -18.61 -18.73
C ALA A 162 29.54 -17.74 -19.51
N VAL A 163 29.11 -16.63 -18.90
CA VAL A 163 28.22 -15.65 -19.57
C VAL A 163 29.04 -14.78 -20.51
N ILE A 164 28.81 -14.90 -21.81
CA ILE A 164 29.52 -14.17 -22.87
C ILE A 164 28.76 -12.91 -23.33
N GLY A 165 27.45 -12.85 -23.07
CA GLY A 165 26.62 -11.69 -23.35
C GLY A 165 25.16 -11.91 -22.97
N TYR A 166 24.28 -11.05 -23.48
CA TYR A 166 22.85 -11.14 -23.22
C TYR A 166 22.04 -10.88 -24.50
N PHE A 167 21.01 -11.69 -24.69
CA PHE A 167 19.92 -11.34 -25.60
C PHE A 167 18.98 -10.41 -24.84
N GLY A 168 18.53 -9.33 -25.47
CA GLY A 168 17.63 -8.31 -24.93
C GLY A 168 16.36 -8.20 -25.77
N SER A 169 15.21 -8.00 -25.12
CA SER A 169 13.94 -7.74 -25.79
C SER A 169 13.36 -6.41 -25.27
N LEU A 170 13.38 -5.36 -26.09
CA LEU A 170 12.87 -4.03 -25.74
C LEU A 170 11.40 -3.89 -26.18
N TYR A 171 10.54 -3.45 -25.27
CA TYR A 171 9.13 -3.21 -25.57
C TYR A 171 8.54 -2.11 -24.69
N THR A 172 7.35 -1.65 -25.06
CA THR A 172 6.53 -0.75 -24.23
C THR A 172 5.25 -1.47 -23.84
N ASN A 173 4.63 -1.06 -22.72
CA ASN A 173 3.36 -1.67 -22.31
C ASN A 173 2.20 -1.44 -23.30
N ASP A 174 2.39 -0.57 -24.30
CA ASP A 174 1.35 -0.22 -25.28
C ASP A 174 1.04 -1.37 -26.24
N ILE A 175 1.98 -2.32 -26.43
CA ILE A 175 1.74 -3.52 -27.23
C ILE A 175 0.58 -4.37 -26.68
N PHE A 176 0.35 -4.32 -25.35
CA PHE A 176 -0.73 -5.04 -24.67
C PHE A 176 -2.01 -4.22 -24.51
N ALA A 177 -2.00 -2.94 -24.92
CA ALA A 177 -3.06 -1.99 -24.58
C ALA A 177 -4.40 -2.33 -25.25
N GLN A 178 -4.39 -2.78 -26.51
CA GLN A 178 -5.62 -3.09 -27.25
C GLN A 178 -6.41 -4.23 -26.61
N ASP A 179 -5.73 -5.29 -26.19
CA ASP A 179 -6.41 -6.43 -25.57
C ASP A 179 -6.90 -6.10 -24.16
N LEU A 180 -6.10 -5.37 -23.39
CA LEU A 180 -6.49 -4.91 -22.06
C LEU A 180 -7.60 -3.85 -22.07
N GLN A 181 -7.80 -3.15 -23.18
CA GLN A 181 -8.85 -2.13 -23.32
C GLN A 181 -10.26 -2.74 -23.27
N LYS A 182 -10.45 -3.94 -23.83
CA LYS A 182 -11.75 -4.65 -23.80
C LYS A 182 -12.17 -4.97 -22.37
N VAL A 183 -11.25 -5.49 -21.56
CA VAL A 183 -11.48 -5.78 -20.13
C VAL A 183 -11.73 -4.50 -19.35
N ARG A 184 -10.94 -3.45 -19.60
CA ARG A 184 -11.10 -2.14 -18.96
C ARG A 184 -12.52 -1.57 -19.17
N LEU A 185 -13.03 -1.65 -20.40
CA LEU A 185 -14.37 -1.17 -20.74
C LEU A 185 -15.45 -1.98 -20.04
N ARG A 186 -15.33 -3.32 -20.00
CA ARG A 186 -16.29 -4.19 -19.30
C ARG A 186 -16.32 -3.91 -17.79
N ILE A 187 -15.16 -3.77 -17.16
CA ILE A 187 -15.05 -3.40 -15.73
C ILE A 187 -15.61 -2.00 -15.47
N GLY A 188 -15.34 -1.05 -16.36
CA GLY A 188 -15.91 0.30 -16.26
C GLY A 188 -17.44 0.30 -16.34
N LEU A 189 -18.01 -0.49 -17.26
CA LEU A 189 -19.45 -0.60 -17.43
C LEU A 189 -20.12 -1.28 -16.24
N THR A 190 -19.53 -2.35 -15.68
CA THR A 190 -20.05 -2.97 -14.46
C THR A 190 -19.99 -2.01 -13.27
N ALA A 191 -18.92 -1.22 -13.13
CA ALA A 191 -18.83 -0.19 -12.10
C ALA A 191 -19.95 0.86 -12.22
N VAL A 192 -20.22 1.36 -13.43
CA VAL A 192 -21.32 2.32 -13.68
C VAL A 192 -22.67 1.71 -13.32
N LEU A 193 -22.93 0.46 -13.72
CA LEU A 193 -24.18 -0.24 -13.38
C LEU A 193 -24.35 -0.42 -11.86
N THR A 194 -23.29 -0.82 -11.16
CA THR A 194 -23.34 -0.95 -9.70
C THR A 194 -23.63 0.39 -9.03
N VAL A 195 -22.97 1.48 -9.46
CA VAL A 195 -23.22 2.83 -8.93
C VAL A 195 -24.67 3.27 -9.18
N LEU A 196 -25.24 2.95 -10.35
CA LEU A 196 -26.65 3.24 -10.63
C LEU A 196 -27.57 2.47 -9.67
N LEU A 197 -27.35 1.18 -9.47
CA LEU A 197 -28.12 0.35 -8.54
C LEU A 197 -27.98 0.83 -7.09
N GLU A 198 -26.76 1.13 -6.64
CA GLU A 198 -26.48 1.73 -5.33
C GLU A 198 -27.20 3.07 -5.16
N SER A 199 -27.18 3.93 -6.19
CA SER A 199 -27.84 5.23 -6.14
C SER A 199 -29.35 5.11 -5.99
N VAL A 200 -29.97 4.09 -6.59
CA VAL A 200 -31.40 3.78 -6.42
C VAL A 200 -31.68 3.25 -5.01
N ALA A 201 -30.85 2.33 -4.51
CA ALA A 201 -30.99 1.79 -3.14
C ALA A 201 -30.85 2.89 -2.07
N LEU A 202 -29.86 3.78 -2.24
CA LEU A 202 -29.67 4.95 -1.38
C LEU A 202 -30.83 5.95 -1.49
N ALA A 203 -31.42 6.13 -2.69
CA ALA A 203 -32.58 6.99 -2.87
C ALA A 203 -33.80 6.42 -2.12
N VAL A 204 -34.06 5.12 -2.25
CA VAL A 204 -35.13 4.43 -1.50
C VAL A 204 -34.87 4.56 0.00
N PHE A 205 -33.65 4.34 0.47
CA PHE A 205 -33.31 4.51 1.88
C PHE A 205 -33.58 5.94 2.38
N VAL A 206 -33.06 6.97 1.71
CA VAL A 206 -33.17 8.37 2.15
C VAL A 206 -34.61 8.90 2.00
N PHE A 207 -35.26 8.65 0.87
CA PHE A 207 -36.58 9.21 0.59
C PHE A 207 -37.74 8.36 1.09
N TRP A 208 -37.55 7.08 1.41
CA TRP A 208 -38.62 6.22 1.92
C TRP A 208 -38.43 5.88 3.40
N PHE A 209 -37.32 5.29 3.80
CA PHE A 209 -37.10 4.85 5.19
C PHE A 209 -36.87 6.01 6.15
N ARG A 210 -35.97 6.95 5.80
CA ARG A 210 -35.65 8.10 6.64
C ARG A 210 -36.80 9.13 6.67
N SER A 211 -37.53 9.30 5.56
CA SER A 211 -38.60 10.30 5.44
C SER A 211 -39.94 9.89 6.09
N ARG A 212 -40.31 8.59 6.03
CA ARG A 212 -41.62 8.09 6.51
C ARG A 212 -41.74 7.95 8.03
N GLN A 213 -40.84 8.55 8.81
CA GLN A 213 -40.89 8.54 10.27
C GLN A 213 -40.80 7.15 10.94
N ILE A 214 -40.51 6.07 10.20
CA ILE A 214 -40.32 4.71 10.76
C ILE A 214 -39.19 4.74 11.80
N LEU A 215 -38.11 5.45 11.48
CA LEU A 215 -36.97 5.68 12.37
C LEU A 215 -37.26 6.65 13.54
N LYS A 216 -38.38 7.38 13.55
CA LYS A 216 -38.79 8.24 14.69
C LYS A 216 -39.38 7.43 15.85
N ARG A 217 -39.68 6.15 15.64
CA ARG A 217 -40.08 5.22 16.73
C ARG A 217 -38.91 4.91 17.69
N PHE A 218 -37.68 5.16 17.25
CA PHE A 218 -36.48 4.93 18.02
C PHE A 218 -35.93 6.21 18.65
N THR A 219 -35.20 6.07 19.76
CA THR A 219 -34.50 7.20 20.40
C THR A 219 -33.51 7.85 19.42
N GLU A 220 -33.28 9.15 19.56
CA GLU A 220 -32.48 9.95 18.62
C GLU A 220 -31.06 9.39 18.42
N ASN A 221 -30.46 8.87 19.50
CA ASN A 221 -29.13 8.26 19.48
C ASN A 221 -29.12 6.93 18.70
N MET A 222 -30.16 6.11 18.85
CA MET A 222 -30.30 4.83 18.16
C MET A 222 -30.62 5.04 16.68
N ARG A 223 -31.44 6.05 16.37
CA ARG A 223 -31.75 6.50 15.01
C ARG A 223 -30.50 6.87 14.23
N ASN A 224 -29.65 7.73 14.81
CA ASN A 224 -28.43 8.18 14.15
C ASN A 224 -27.45 7.03 13.93
N ARG A 225 -27.33 6.07 14.87
CA ARG A 225 -26.51 4.87 14.64
C ARG A 225 -27.06 4.00 13.51
N LEU A 226 -28.38 3.76 13.50
CA LEU A 226 -29.02 2.92 12.49
C LEU A 226 -28.88 3.52 11.08
N ASP A 227 -29.05 4.84 10.94
CA ASP A 227 -28.86 5.55 9.67
C ASP A 227 -27.43 5.39 9.12
N LYS A 228 -26.43 5.50 10.00
CA LYS A 228 -25.00 5.35 9.64
C LYS A 228 -24.70 3.91 9.22
N HIS A 229 -25.12 2.93 10.01
CA HIS A 229 -24.85 1.53 9.71
C HIS A 229 -25.58 1.03 8.46
N LEU A 230 -26.82 1.47 8.22
CA LEU A 230 -27.57 1.02 7.05
C LEU A 230 -27.04 1.63 5.75
N SER A 231 -26.69 2.92 5.74
CA SER A 231 -26.06 3.54 4.58
C SER A 231 -24.69 2.93 4.27
N ALA A 232 -23.87 2.67 5.30
CA ALA A 232 -22.61 1.93 5.16
C ALA A 232 -22.84 0.50 4.64
N ALA A 233 -23.87 -0.21 5.11
CA ALA A 233 -24.18 -1.56 4.65
C ALA A 233 -24.61 -1.60 3.17
N ILE A 234 -25.39 -0.60 2.70
CA ILE A 234 -25.78 -0.50 1.28
C ILE A 234 -24.54 -0.30 0.40
N MET A 235 -23.65 0.62 0.78
CA MET A 235 -22.39 0.85 0.05
C MET A 235 -21.48 -0.39 0.09
N ALA A 236 -21.38 -1.06 1.25
CA ALA A 236 -20.60 -2.29 1.40
C ALA A 236 -21.12 -3.42 0.49
N ALA A 237 -22.44 -3.59 0.40
CA ALA A 237 -23.06 -4.59 -0.46
C ALA A 237 -22.76 -4.33 -1.94
N GLY A 238 -22.84 -3.07 -2.38
CA GLY A 238 -22.52 -2.72 -3.75
C GLY A 238 -21.04 -2.90 -4.11
N ILE A 239 -20.12 -2.54 -3.20
CA ILE A 239 -18.68 -2.86 -3.33
C ILE A 239 -18.46 -4.38 -3.46
N LEU A 240 -19.13 -5.20 -2.64
CA LEU A 240 -19.03 -6.67 -2.71
C LEU A 240 -19.51 -7.22 -4.05
N ILE A 241 -20.66 -6.74 -4.55
CA ILE A 241 -21.21 -7.15 -5.85
C ILE A 241 -20.25 -6.77 -6.98
N LEU A 242 -19.68 -5.57 -6.94
CA LEU A 242 -18.70 -5.12 -7.92
C LEU A 242 -17.44 -5.97 -7.88
N SER A 243 -16.87 -6.22 -6.69
CA SER A 243 -15.67 -7.05 -6.55
C SER A 243 -15.89 -8.47 -7.06
N PHE A 244 -17.04 -9.09 -6.77
CA PHE A 244 -17.36 -10.43 -7.26
C PHE A 244 -17.52 -10.46 -8.79
N SER A 245 -18.24 -9.49 -9.36
CA SER A 245 -18.42 -9.38 -10.81
C SER A 245 -17.08 -9.16 -11.53
N MET A 246 -16.22 -8.35 -10.95
CA MET A 246 -14.89 -8.07 -11.49
C MET A 246 -13.99 -9.30 -11.46
N LEU A 247 -14.03 -10.08 -10.38
CA LEU A 247 -13.30 -11.35 -10.26
C LEU A 247 -13.72 -12.34 -11.34
N ALA A 248 -15.02 -12.47 -11.61
CA ALA A 248 -15.52 -13.33 -12.67
C ALA A 248 -15.01 -12.88 -14.05
N LEU A 249 -15.04 -11.57 -14.35
CA LEU A 249 -14.51 -11.02 -15.60
C LEU A 249 -12.99 -11.26 -15.76
N CYS A 250 -12.22 -11.06 -14.69
CA CYS A 250 -10.77 -11.26 -14.72
C CYS A 250 -10.40 -12.74 -14.87
N ARG A 251 -11.14 -13.65 -14.20
CA ARG A 251 -10.92 -15.09 -14.32
C ARG A 251 -11.11 -15.56 -15.76
N GLU A 252 -12.18 -15.10 -16.40
CA GLU A 252 -12.49 -15.46 -17.77
C GLU A 252 -11.42 -14.97 -18.76
N ASP A 253 -11.03 -13.69 -18.67
CA ASP A 253 -10.01 -13.13 -19.57
C ASP A 253 -8.63 -13.77 -19.35
N TYR A 254 -8.25 -14.01 -18.09
CA TYR A 254 -7.00 -14.72 -17.76
C TYR A 254 -6.97 -16.13 -18.37
N ARG A 255 -8.08 -16.88 -18.29
CA ARG A 255 -8.18 -18.23 -18.88
C ARG A 255 -8.01 -18.20 -20.40
N ILE A 256 -8.65 -17.24 -21.07
CA ILE A 256 -8.52 -17.05 -22.52
C ILE A 256 -7.07 -16.73 -22.90
N ARG A 257 -6.41 -15.84 -22.17
CA ARG A 257 -4.99 -15.47 -22.41
C ARG A 257 -4.04 -16.63 -22.20
N THR A 258 -4.19 -17.37 -21.11
CA THR A 258 -3.39 -18.57 -20.86
C THR A 258 -3.52 -19.56 -22.01
N LYS A 259 -4.74 -19.74 -22.53
CA LYS A 259 -4.98 -20.59 -23.69
C LYS A 259 -4.23 -20.08 -24.93
N GLN A 260 -4.32 -18.79 -25.24
CA GLN A 260 -3.62 -18.18 -26.38
C GLN A 260 -2.08 -18.24 -26.26
N ALA A 261 -1.55 -18.02 -25.06
CA ALA A 261 -0.11 -18.12 -24.77
C ALA A 261 0.42 -19.54 -24.99
N VAL A 262 -0.33 -20.53 -24.53
CA VAL A 262 -0.04 -21.95 -24.76
C VAL A 262 -0.15 -22.28 -26.24
N GLU A 263 -1.22 -21.87 -26.93
CA GLU A 263 -1.40 -22.08 -28.37
C GLU A 263 -0.24 -21.49 -29.20
N THR A 264 0.21 -20.27 -28.87
CA THR A 264 1.34 -19.60 -29.53
C THR A 264 2.63 -20.41 -29.35
N SER A 265 2.90 -20.84 -28.12
CA SER A 265 4.07 -21.65 -27.78
C SER A 265 4.08 -23.00 -28.52
N LEU A 266 2.94 -23.68 -28.56
CA LEU A 266 2.78 -24.97 -29.22
C LEU A 266 2.84 -24.84 -30.75
N THR A 267 2.34 -23.74 -31.31
CA THR A 267 2.43 -23.45 -32.76
C THR A 267 3.88 -23.26 -33.20
N ASN A 268 4.70 -22.56 -32.38
CA ASN A 268 6.12 -22.43 -32.63
C ASN A 268 6.82 -23.81 -32.56
N LEU A 269 6.54 -24.60 -31.53
CA LEU A 269 7.08 -25.96 -31.40
C LEU A 269 6.68 -26.85 -32.60
N LYS A 270 5.41 -26.81 -33.01
CA LYS A 270 4.91 -27.52 -34.19
C LYS A 270 5.69 -27.14 -35.45
N THR A 271 5.90 -25.85 -35.69
CA THR A 271 6.63 -25.36 -36.87
C THR A 271 8.07 -25.89 -36.88
N LYS A 272 8.72 -25.99 -35.72
CA LYS A 272 10.07 -26.56 -35.59
C LYS A 272 10.09 -28.07 -35.85
N ILE A 273 9.16 -28.82 -35.27
CA ILE A 273 9.03 -30.26 -35.50
C ILE A 273 8.80 -30.56 -36.99
N GLN A 274 7.90 -29.81 -37.64
CA GLN A 274 7.65 -29.93 -39.09
C GLN A 274 8.88 -29.60 -39.93
N LYS A 275 9.70 -28.63 -39.51
CA LYS A 275 10.97 -28.32 -40.20
C LYS A 275 11.94 -29.50 -40.13
N VAL A 276 12.06 -30.15 -38.98
CA VAL A 276 12.92 -31.34 -38.81
C VAL A 276 12.38 -32.53 -39.63
N GLU A 277 11.07 -32.73 -39.63
CA GLU A 277 10.41 -33.75 -40.45
C GLU A 277 10.65 -33.52 -41.95
N SER A 278 10.52 -32.28 -42.43
CA SER A 278 10.80 -31.90 -43.82
C SER A 278 12.25 -32.09 -44.25
N GLN A 279 13.18 -32.24 -43.29
CA GLN A 279 14.57 -32.58 -43.53
C GLN A 279 14.82 -34.09 -43.64
N GLY A 280 13.75 -34.91 -43.63
CA GLY A 280 13.79 -36.36 -43.84
C GLY A 280 13.94 -37.18 -42.55
N VAL A 281 13.74 -36.57 -41.37
CA VAL A 281 13.84 -37.27 -40.09
C VAL A 281 12.50 -37.91 -39.73
N ASN A 282 12.49 -39.24 -39.56
CA ASN A 282 11.31 -39.94 -39.05
C ASN A 282 11.15 -39.68 -37.55
N LEU A 283 10.17 -38.84 -37.19
CA LEU A 283 9.90 -38.44 -35.81
C LEU A 283 9.62 -39.64 -34.87
N ARG A 284 9.20 -40.79 -35.41
CA ARG A 284 8.93 -42.00 -34.62
C ARG A 284 10.18 -42.74 -34.15
N GLU A 285 11.30 -42.52 -34.83
CA GLU A 285 12.58 -43.19 -34.56
C GLU A 285 13.51 -42.31 -33.70
N VAL A 286 13.09 -41.09 -33.37
CA VAL A 286 13.86 -40.16 -32.54
C VAL A 286 13.73 -40.55 -31.07
N GLU A 287 14.75 -41.24 -30.55
CA GLU A 287 14.88 -41.56 -29.13
C GLU A 287 14.94 -40.24 -28.31
N GLY A 288 14.11 -40.13 -27.26
CA GLY A 288 14.07 -38.93 -26.40
C GLY A 288 13.23 -37.76 -26.92
N LEU A 289 12.45 -37.91 -28.01
CA LEU A 289 11.59 -36.82 -28.53
C LEU A 289 10.59 -36.29 -27.49
N GLN A 290 10.00 -37.18 -26.69
CA GLN A 290 9.08 -36.81 -25.61
C GLN A 290 9.80 -36.03 -24.51
N GLU A 291 11.01 -36.45 -24.11
CA GLU A 291 11.83 -35.75 -23.11
C GLU A 291 12.25 -34.36 -23.60
N TYR A 292 12.59 -34.23 -24.88
CA TYR A 292 12.92 -32.96 -25.53
C TYR A 292 11.75 -31.97 -25.51
N ILE A 293 10.54 -32.45 -25.79
CA ILE A 293 9.31 -31.63 -25.73
C ILE A 293 8.97 -31.28 -24.29
N GLU A 294 9.05 -32.25 -23.39
CA GLU A 294 8.81 -32.02 -21.97
C GLU A 294 9.80 -31.00 -21.40
N GLU A 295 11.08 -31.05 -21.73
CA GLU A 295 12.09 -30.07 -21.28
C GLU A 295 11.79 -28.65 -21.79
N ARG A 296 11.43 -28.51 -23.06
CA ARG A 296 11.08 -27.19 -23.64
C ARG A 296 9.74 -26.65 -23.16
N VAL A 297 8.86 -27.51 -22.65
CA VAL A 297 7.55 -27.12 -22.13
C VAL A 297 7.48 -27.07 -20.59
N ARG A 298 8.45 -27.65 -19.88
CA ARG A 298 8.56 -27.68 -18.41
C ARG A 298 8.55 -26.29 -17.76
N SER A 299 8.94 -25.27 -18.51
CA SER A 299 8.98 -23.89 -18.05
C SER A 299 7.62 -23.18 -18.08
N LEU A 300 6.60 -23.75 -18.73
CA LEU A 300 5.22 -23.27 -18.64
C LEU A 300 4.57 -23.81 -17.37
N ASN A 301 4.61 -23.01 -16.30
CA ASN A 301 3.95 -23.34 -15.04
C ASN A 301 2.42 -23.53 -15.21
N GLU A 302 1.85 -22.98 -16.29
CA GLU A 302 0.44 -23.08 -16.65
C GLU A 302 0.09 -24.38 -17.40
N LEU A 303 1.07 -25.19 -17.80
CA LEU A 303 0.83 -26.49 -18.43
C LEU A 303 1.02 -27.62 -17.43
N HIS A 304 0.01 -28.48 -17.34
CA HIS A 304 0.05 -29.67 -16.50
C HIS A 304 0.87 -30.76 -17.19
N ILE A 305 0.60 -31.00 -18.48
CA ILE A 305 1.18 -32.08 -19.29
C ILE A 305 1.27 -31.63 -20.76
N VAL A 306 2.35 -31.99 -21.46
CA VAL A 306 2.42 -32.01 -22.94
C VAL A 306 2.85 -33.38 -23.44
N ARG A 307 2.13 -33.92 -24.42
CA ARG A 307 2.30 -35.29 -24.94
C ARG A 307 2.22 -35.33 -26.45
N ILE A 308 2.99 -36.22 -27.06
CA ILE A 308 2.75 -36.69 -28.42
C ILE A 308 2.02 -38.04 -28.37
N SER A 309 0.90 -38.17 -29.10
CA SER A 309 0.13 -39.40 -29.21
C SER A 309 -0.15 -39.78 -30.68
N GLU A 310 -0.26 -41.07 -30.98
CA GLU A 310 -0.59 -41.58 -32.33
C GLU A 310 -2.10 -41.71 -32.58
N ARG A 311 -2.92 -41.46 -31.54
CA ARG A 311 -4.39 -41.41 -31.61
C ARG A 311 -4.86 -40.25 -30.74
N ILE A 312 -5.89 -39.51 -31.18
CA ILE A 312 -6.64 -38.60 -30.29
C ILE A 312 -7.07 -39.45 -29.11
N SER A 313 -6.52 -39.17 -27.96
CA SER A 313 -6.56 -40.16 -26.90
C SER A 313 -7.97 -40.21 -26.30
N GLU A 314 -8.56 -41.41 -26.23
CA GLU A 314 -9.61 -41.80 -25.26
C GLU A 314 -9.05 -41.79 -23.80
N VAL A 315 -7.96 -41.06 -23.54
CA VAL A 315 -7.24 -41.08 -22.26
C VAL A 315 -7.84 -40.03 -21.33
N ALA A 316 -8.08 -40.45 -20.09
CA ALA A 316 -8.67 -39.64 -19.05
C ALA A 316 -7.89 -38.33 -18.87
N ARG A 317 -8.59 -37.20 -18.99
CA ARG A 317 -8.10 -35.91 -18.49
C ARG A 317 -7.70 -36.10 -17.02
N THR A 318 -6.63 -35.44 -16.61
CA THR A 318 -6.22 -35.50 -15.20
C THR A 318 -7.22 -34.75 -14.30
N ASP A 319 -7.94 -33.78 -14.88
CA ASP A 319 -9.11 -33.09 -14.33
C ASP A 319 -10.19 -32.93 -15.41
N GLU A 320 -11.47 -33.21 -15.12
CA GLU A 320 -12.55 -33.05 -16.11
C GLU A 320 -12.68 -31.61 -16.64
N ASN A 321 -12.28 -30.62 -15.83
CA ASN A 321 -12.37 -29.19 -16.14
C ASN A 321 -11.15 -28.62 -16.88
N SER A 322 -10.08 -29.39 -17.08
CA SER A 322 -8.89 -28.91 -17.77
C SER A 322 -9.14 -28.72 -19.27
N ALA A 323 -8.57 -27.65 -19.82
CA ALA A 323 -8.60 -27.41 -21.26
C ALA A 323 -7.48 -28.20 -21.93
N LEU A 324 -7.84 -29.08 -22.87
CA LEU A 324 -6.92 -29.79 -23.74
C LEU A 324 -6.79 -29.02 -25.06
N ILE A 325 -5.57 -28.72 -25.47
CA ILE A 325 -5.26 -28.19 -26.80
C ILE A 325 -4.58 -29.31 -27.59
N THR A 326 -5.09 -29.63 -28.77
CA THR A 326 -4.58 -30.71 -29.62
C THR A 326 -4.18 -30.15 -30.98
N PHE A 327 -2.94 -30.41 -31.40
CA PHE A 327 -2.46 -30.13 -32.76
C PHE A 327 -2.19 -31.41 -33.52
N THR A 328 -2.55 -31.47 -34.79
CA THR A 328 -2.25 -32.59 -35.69
C THR A 328 -0.98 -32.34 -36.50
N PHE A 329 -0.22 -33.41 -36.73
CA PHE A 329 0.84 -33.51 -37.74
C PHE A 329 0.37 -34.42 -38.88
N ASP A 330 0.58 -33.99 -40.12
CA ASP A 330 0.33 -34.80 -41.32
C ASP A 330 1.61 -35.57 -41.64
N SER A 331 1.56 -36.90 -41.64
CA SER A 331 2.68 -37.75 -42.04
C SER A 331 2.69 -37.93 -43.57
N GLU A 332 3.82 -37.64 -44.24
CA GLU A 332 3.98 -37.81 -45.69
C GLU A 332 4.02 -39.28 -46.16
N ASN A 333 4.09 -40.25 -45.25
CA ASN A 333 4.06 -41.67 -45.60
C ASN A 333 2.67 -42.28 -45.37
N GLY A 334 1.89 -42.40 -46.45
CA GLY A 334 0.84 -43.41 -46.70
C GLY A 334 -0.12 -43.79 -45.56
N GLU A 335 -1.41 -43.47 -45.76
CA GLU A 335 -2.58 -43.88 -44.98
C GLU A 335 -2.65 -43.44 -43.49
N ASN A 336 -3.40 -42.36 -43.26
CA ASN A 336 -4.19 -42.08 -42.03
C ASN A 336 -3.49 -42.29 -40.67
N SER A 337 -2.20 -41.97 -40.56
CA SER A 337 -1.50 -41.97 -39.28
C SER A 337 -1.08 -40.55 -38.89
N TYR A 338 -1.91 -39.91 -38.07
CA TYR A 338 -1.66 -38.58 -37.50
C TYR A 338 -0.91 -38.72 -36.18
N LEU A 339 0.12 -37.90 -35.99
CA LEU A 339 0.65 -37.62 -34.65
C LEU A 339 -0.14 -36.44 -34.08
N TYR A 340 -0.41 -36.46 -32.78
CA TYR A 340 -1.14 -35.43 -32.06
C TYR A 340 -0.25 -34.85 -30.96
N LEU A 341 -0.03 -33.54 -30.95
CA LEU A 341 0.57 -32.83 -29.83
C LEU A 341 -0.57 -32.33 -28.92
N GLU A 342 -0.75 -32.99 -27.78
CA GLU A 342 -1.76 -32.66 -26.77
C GLU A 342 -1.12 -31.90 -25.61
N ALA A 343 -1.69 -30.77 -25.21
CA ALA A 343 -1.27 -29.99 -24.05
C ALA A 343 -2.46 -29.74 -23.13
N GLU A 344 -2.32 -30.10 -21.85
CA GLU A 344 -3.31 -29.89 -20.80
C GLU A 344 -2.96 -28.63 -20.00
N ILE A 345 -3.86 -27.66 -19.98
CA ILE A 345 -3.71 -26.45 -19.16
C ILE A 345 -4.03 -26.78 -17.70
N SER A 346 -3.13 -26.39 -16.81
CA SER A 346 -3.27 -26.54 -15.35
C SER A 346 -4.29 -25.54 -14.79
N GLU A 347 -5.52 -26.00 -14.52
CA GLU A 347 -6.51 -25.21 -13.77
C GLU A 347 -6.01 -24.87 -12.36
N GLN A 348 -5.20 -25.72 -11.74
CA GLN A 348 -4.60 -25.44 -10.43
C GLN A 348 -3.63 -24.24 -10.47
N ALA A 349 -2.84 -24.10 -11.55
CA ALA A 349 -1.94 -22.96 -11.74
C ALA A 349 -2.74 -21.66 -11.97
N ILE A 350 -3.79 -21.73 -12.78
CA ILE A 350 -4.73 -20.62 -12.98
C ILE A 350 -5.39 -20.23 -11.65
N GLU A 351 -5.89 -21.19 -10.87
CA GLU A 351 -6.48 -20.92 -9.56
C GLU A 351 -5.48 -20.35 -8.56
N ALA A 352 -4.24 -20.81 -8.56
CA ALA A 352 -3.18 -20.26 -7.70
C ALA A 352 -2.91 -18.78 -8.02
N LYS A 353 -2.80 -18.42 -9.31
CA LYS A 353 -2.65 -17.01 -9.73
C LYS A 353 -3.92 -16.20 -9.45
N MET A 354 -5.11 -16.75 -9.69
CA MET A 354 -6.38 -16.08 -9.36
C MET A 354 -6.56 -15.86 -7.86
N ARG A 355 -6.10 -16.77 -6.99
CA ARG A 355 -6.11 -16.58 -5.53
C ARG A 355 -5.32 -15.33 -5.14
N SER A 356 -4.20 -15.04 -5.80
CA SER A 356 -3.44 -13.80 -5.54
C SER A 356 -4.26 -12.54 -5.87
N ILE A 357 -4.97 -12.53 -7.00
CA ILE A 357 -5.84 -11.41 -7.41
C ILE A 357 -7.03 -11.27 -6.44
N VAL A 358 -7.65 -12.38 -6.04
CA VAL A 358 -8.74 -12.41 -5.04
C VAL A 358 -8.29 -11.80 -3.73
N LEU A 359 -7.13 -12.22 -3.23
CA LEU A 359 -6.57 -11.69 -2.00
C LEU A 359 -6.38 -10.17 -2.11
N ILE A 360 -5.84 -9.65 -3.22
CA ILE A 360 -5.61 -8.21 -3.40
C ILE A 360 -6.94 -7.45 -3.40
N LEU A 361 -7.93 -7.97 -4.13
CA LEU A 361 -9.26 -7.39 -4.15
C LEU A 361 -9.92 -7.38 -2.76
N LEU A 362 -9.75 -8.45 -1.98
CA LEU A 362 -10.23 -8.52 -0.60
C LEU A 362 -9.55 -7.47 0.29
N SER A 363 -8.24 -7.26 0.14
CA SER A 363 -7.53 -6.20 0.87
C SER A 363 -8.06 -4.80 0.53
N SER A 364 -8.27 -4.54 -0.77
CA SER A 364 -8.79 -3.27 -1.27
C SER A 364 -10.22 -3.03 -0.79
N LEU A 365 -11.03 -4.09 -0.72
CA LEU A 365 -12.39 -4.06 -0.20
C LEU A 365 -12.40 -3.66 1.28
N ILE A 366 -11.56 -4.28 2.12
CA ILE A 366 -11.49 -3.92 3.55
C ILE A 366 -11.08 -2.45 3.72
N ILE A 367 -10.05 -2.00 3.00
CA ILE A 367 -9.58 -0.61 3.05
C ILE A 367 -10.69 0.36 2.65
N LEU A 368 -11.48 0.01 1.62
CA LEU A 368 -12.58 0.83 1.16
C LEU A 368 -13.78 0.82 2.11
N LEU A 369 -14.05 -0.28 2.82
CA LEU A 369 -15.05 -0.29 3.88
C LEU A 369 -14.66 0.66 5.02
N ILE A 370 -13.39 0.67 5.42
CA ILE A 370 -12.88 1.63 6.42
C ILE A 370 -13.00 3.06 5.87
N PHE A 371 -12.61 3.29 4.61
CA PHE A 371 -12.73 4.59 3.97
C PHE A 371 -14.18 5.09 3.94
N VAL A 372 -15.14 4.27 3.50
CA VAL A 372 -16.57 4.58 3.47
C VAL A 372 -17.09 4.91 4.86
N PHE A 373 -16.66 4.15 5.88
CA PHE A 373 -17.04 4.41 7.26
C PHE A 373 -16.51 5.77 7.77
N GLU A 374 -15.24 6.09 7.45
CA GLU A 374 -14.62 7.37 7.83
C GLU A 374 -15.03 8.56 6.94
N MET A 375 -15.68 8.33 5.79
CA MET A 375 -16.32 9.38 4.99
C MET A 375 -17.65 9.84 5.59
N ASN A 376 -18.25 9.08 6.49
CA ASN A 376 -19.57 9.40 7.03
C ASN A 376 -19.66 10.76 7.80
N PRO A 377 -18.66 11.18 8.61
CA PRO A 377 -18.60 12.53 9.18
C PRO A 377 -18.70 13.67 8.15
N LEU A 378 -18.16 13.48 6.92
CA LEU A 378 -18.25 14.47 5.84
C LEU A 378 -19.71 14.73 5.45
N VAL A 379 -20.51 13.66 5.35
CA VAL A 379 -21.93 13.72 4.99
C VAL A 379 -22.71 14.55 6.02
N GLU A 380 -22.43 14.35 7.31
CA GLU A 380 -23.03 15.12 8.40
C GLU A 380 -22.60 16.59 8.37
N LEU A 381 -21.32 16.87 8.13
CA LEU A 381 -20.78 18.23 8.08
C LEU A 381 -21.35 19.05 6.92
N ILE A 382 -21.51 18.44 5.73
CA ILE A 382 -22.09 19.10 4.54
C ILE A 382 -23.58 19.34 4.73
N SER A 383 -24.34 18.34 5.18
CA SER A 383 -25.78 18.48 5.40
C SER A 383 -26.11 19.52 6.48
N ALA A 384 -25.36 19.53 7.58
CA ALA A 384 -25.48 20.54 8.64
C ALA A 384 -25.21 21.96 8.13
N ARG A 385 -24.31 22.13 7.15
CA ARG A 385 -24.02 23.44 6.55
C ARG A 385 -25.16 23.94 5.65
N TYR A 386 -25.80 23.05 4.89
CA TYR A 386 -26.90 23.39 3.97
C TYR A 386 -28.19 23.77 4.69
N ILE A 387 -28.55 23.05 5.77
CA ILE A 387 -29.74 23.34 6.59
C ILE A 387 -29.63 24.74 7.24
N ARG A 388 -28.40 25.18 7.53
CA ARG A 388 -28.10 26.40 8.30
C ARG A 388 -28.20 27.70 7.50
N LYS A 389 -28.26 27.65 6.16
CA LYS A 389 -28.39 28.87 5.32
C LYS A 389 -29.72 29.61 5.53
N ASN A 390 -30.73 28.98 6.19
CA ASN A 390 -32.11 29.51 6.28
C ASN A 390 -32.70 29.68 7.70
N GLY A 391 -31.89 29.88 8.75
CA GLY A 391 -32.34 30.75 9.86
C GLY A 391 -32.62 30.16 11.25
N LYS A 392 -31.58 29.71 11.96
CA LYS A 392 -31.50 29.82 13.43
C LYS A 392 -30.07 30.09 13.91
N ASN A 393 -29.99 30.87 14.99
CA ASN A 393 -28.83 31.52 15.58
C ASN A 393 -27.53 30.71 15.71
N HIS A 394 -26.46 31.49 15.65
CA HIS A 394 -25.06 31.39 16.08
C HIS A 394 -24.66 30.50 17.28
N VAL A 395 -25.23 29.32 17.50
CA VAL A 395 -24.76 28.43 18.59
C VAL A 395 -23.52 27.64 18.12
N PHE A 396 -22.44 27.74 18.89
CA PHE A 396 -21.23 26.91 18.78
C PHE A 396 -21.60 25.44 19.10
N SER A 397 -20.91 24.47 18.50
CA SER A 397 -21.23 23.04 18.69
C SER A 397 -19.93 22.26 18.79
N GLU A 398 -19.68 21.69 19.97
CA GLU A 398 -18.53 20.83 20.26
C GLU A 398 -18.55 19.59 19.35
N GLU A 399 -19.70 18.94 19.20
CA GLU A 399 -19.89 17.76 18.33
C GLU A 399 -19.41 18.03 16.90
N ARG A 400 -19.69 19.22 16.36
CA ARG A 400 -19.24 19.60 15.02
C ARG A 400 -17.72 19.74 14.92
N VAL A 401 -17.07 20.24 15.97
CA VAL A 401 -15.62 20.31 16.02
C VAL A 401 -15.03 18.90 16.10
N GLY A 402 -15.60 18.02 16.92
CA GLY A 402 -15.21 16.61 17.01
C GLY A 402 -15.33 15.87 15.67
N LEU A 403 -16.45 16.01 14.96
CA LEU A 403 -16.62 15.43 13.61
C LEU A 403 -15.60 15.98 12.60
N THR A 404 -15.29 17.27 12.70
CA THR A 404 -14.28 17.92 11.85
C THR A 404 -12.89 17.38 12.14
N LEU A 405 -12.53 17.25 13.42
CA LEU A 405 -11.25 16.68 13.87
C LEU A 405 -11.09 15.24 13.39
N ARG A 406 -12.10 14.39 13.57
CA ARG A 406 -12.09 13.02 13.04
C ARG A 406 -11.79 12.97 11.55
N PHE A 407 -12.58 13.71 10.76
CA PHE A 407 -12.47 13.67 9.30
C PHE A 407 -11.16 14.25 8.77
N THR A 408 -10.72 15.37 9.34
CA THR A 408 -9.50 16.04 8.91
C THR A 408 -8.24 15.31 9.40
N GLY A 409 -8.28 14.72 10.59
CA GLY A 409 -7.27 13.78 11.09
C GLY A 409 -7.15 12.55 10.20
N PHE A 410 -8.29 11.95 9.81
CA PHE A 410 -8.34 10.85 8.84
C PHE A 410 -7.67 11.23 7.52
N LEU A 411 -8.12 12.30 6.86
CA LEU A 411 -7.57 12.70 5.55
C LEU A 411 -6.08 13.06 5.62
N CYS A 412 -5.66 13.80 6.66
CA CYS A 412 -4.26 14.19 6.82
C CYS A 412 -3.36 12.97 7.04
N SER A 413 -3.77 12.04 7.90
CA SER A 413 -3.01 10.83 8.18
C SER A 413 -3.00 9.86 7.00
N MET A 414 -4.14 9.72 6.30
CA MET A 414 -4.23 8.92 5.09
C MET A 414 -3.29 9.44 4.00
N ALA A 415 -3.27 10.75 3.76
CA ALA A 415 -2.37 11.35 2.79
C ALA A 415 -0.88 11.13 3.17
N GLU A 416 -0.54 11.29 4.45
CA GLU A 416 0.84 11.10 4.95
C GLU A 416 1.31 9.65 4.78
N TYR A 417 0.59 8.71 5.41
CA TYR A 417 0.94 7.29 5.43
C TYR A 417 0.82 6.59 4.08
N MET A 418 0.20 7.24 3.09
CA MET A 418 0.21 6.77 1.71
C MET A 418 1.61 6.76 1.10
N CYS A 419 2.51 7.66 1.53
CA CYS A 419 3.86 7.76 0.95
C CYS A 419 5.00 7.47 1.95
N VAL A 420 4.79 7.68 3.26
CA VAL A 420 5.85 7.55 4.29
C VAL A 420 6.55 6.19 4.29
N PRO A 421 5.84 5.04 4.35
CA PRO A 421 6.52 3.73 4.34
C PRO A 421 7.31 3.49 3.04
N TYR A 422 6.84 4.06 1.95
CA TYR A 422 7.36 3.83 0.59
C TYR A 422 8.57 4.70 0.26
N ALA A 423 8.82 5.76 1.01
CA ALA A 423 10.04 6.57 0.89
C ALA A 423 11.30 5.72 1.11
N ALA A 424 11.31 4.91 2.17
CA ALA A 424 12.39 3.97 2.45
C ALA A 424 12.50 2.89 1.37
N MET A 425 11.36 2.40 0.88
CA MET A 425 11.32 1.37 -0.17
C MET A 425 11.88 1.88 -1.50
N MET A 426 11.61 3.13 -1.90
CA MET A 426 12.18 3.73 -3.10
C MET A 426 13.71 3.84 -3.03
N ILE A 427 14.25 4.22 -1.87
CA ILE A 427 15.71 4.29 -1.69
C ILE A 427 16.35 2.90 -1.82
N ARG A 428 15.69 1.88 -1.26
CA ARG A 428 16.15 0.49 -1.35
C ARG A 428 16.03 -0.08 -2.75
N GLU A 429 14.93 0.18 -3.45
CA GLU A 429 14.75 -0.26 -4.84
C GLU A 429 15.79 0.38 -5.75
N SER A 430 16.03 1.69 -5.57
CA SER A 430 17.04 2.41 -6.35
C SER A 430 18.49 2.07 -5.95
N GLN A 431 18.70 1.37 -4.83
CA GLN A 431 20.03 1.07 -4.24
C GLN A 431 20.89 2.32 -4.05
N ASP A 432 20.26 3.48 -3.84
CA ASP A 432 20.97 4.75 -3.66
C ASP A 432 21.54 4.84 -2.23
N THR A 433 22.78 5.34 -2.13
CA THR A 433 23.47 5.61 -0.86
C THR A 433 23.72 7.10 -0.70
N LEU A 434 23.57 7.62 0.52
CA LEU A 434 23.84 9.03 0.82
C LEU A 434 24.94 9.15 1.89
N PHE A 435 25.88 10.08 1.71
CA PHE A 435 26.97 10.35 2.67
C PHE A 435 27.84 9.12 3.03
N GLY A 436 27.99 8.15 2.12
CA GLY A 436 28.73 6.91 2.37
C GLY A 436 28.04 5.93 3.32
N LEU A 437 26.77 6.17 3.68
CA LEU A 437 25.96 5.25 4.47
C LEU A 437 25.53 4.04 3.64
N SER A 438 25.27 2.92 4.30
CA SER A 438 24.65 1.76 3.66
C SER A 438 23.25 2.10 3.14
N VAL A 439 22.74 1.33 2.17
CA VAL A 439 21.40 1.51 1.59
C VAL A 439 20.32 1.45 2.69
N GLY A 440 20.43 0.52 3.64
CA GLY A 440 19.51 0.41 4.76
C GLY A 440 19.50 1.66 5.66
N MET A 441 20.67 2.16 6.05
CA MET A 441 20.77 3.38 6.87
C MET A 441 20.32 4.62 6.11
N THR A 442 20.58 4.70 4.81
CA THR A 442 20.06 5.76 3.93
C THR A 442 18.53 5.72 3.88
N ALA A 443 17.94 4.52 3.83
CA ALA A 443 16.49 4.33 3.83
C ALA A 443 15.80 4.70 5.16
N ALA A 444 16.53 4.71 6.28
CA ALA A 444 16.03 5.16 7.58
C ALA A 444 16.02 6.68 7.75
N LEU A 445 16.91 7.41 7.06
CA LEU A 445 17.05 8.86 7.17
C LEU A 445 15.77 9.67 6.92
N PRO A 446 14.92 9.36 5.91
CA PRO A 446 13.75 10.17 5.62
C PRO A 446 12.81 10.29 6.83
N LEU A 447 12.44 9.16 7.45
CA LEU A 447 11.57 9.16 8.63
C LEU A 447 12.25 9.79 9.86
N THR A 448 13.55 9.56 10.05
CA THR A 448 14.31 10.18 11.16
C THR A 448 14.34 11.70 11.03
N LEU A 449 14.67 12.24 9.86
CA LEU A 449 14.71 13.69 9.66
C LEU A 449 13.32 14.32 9.68
N GLU A 450 12.31 13.63 9.16
CA GLU A 450 10.92 14.06 9.26
C GLU A 450 10.49 14.19 10.74
N GLY A 451 10.75 13.17 11.57
CA GLY A 451 10.45 13.24 13.01
C GLY A 451 11.18 14.37 13.73
N LEU A 452 12.48 14.56 13.45
CA LEU A 452 13.30 15.63 14.04
C LEU A 452 12.78 17.03 13.68
N THR A 453 12.48 17.25 12.40
CA THR A 453 11.99 18.54 11.89
C THR A 453 10.55 18.80 12.30
N GLN A 454 9.73 17.76 12.42
CA GLN A 454 8.38 17.85 12.99
C GLN A 454 8.43 18.28 14.46
N MET A 455 9.34 17.71 15.26
CA MET A 455 9.58 18.15 16.63
C MET A 455 9.99 19.63 16.68
N ALA A 456 10.99 20.03 15.88
CA ALA A 456 11.42 21.42 15.80
C ALA A 456 10.26 22.35 15.38
N GLY A 457 9.48 21.92 14.38
CA GLY A 457 8.28 22.61 13.90
C GLY A 457 7.26 22.80 15.02
N MET A 458 6.94 21.77 15.80
CA MET A 458 5.97 21.87 16.90
C MET A 458 6.41 22.83 18.01
N LEU A 459 7.72 23.01 18.23
CA LEU A 459 8.26 23.96 19.21
C LEU A 459 8.32 25.41 18.68
N LEU A 460 8.53 25.58 17.37
CA LEU A 460 8.76 26.90 16.75
C LEU A 460 7.48 27.53 16.18
N LEU A 461 6.65 26.75 15.48
CA LEU A 461 5.44 27.21 14.78
C LEU A 461 4.39 27.87 15.69
N PRO A 462 4.19 27.51 16.97
CA PRO A 462 3.26 28.22 17.84
C PRO A 462 3.55 29.73 17.96
N ARG A 463 4.83 30.15 17.86
CA ARG A 463 5.21 31.58 17.83
C ARG A 463 4.70 32.28 16.57
N PHE A 464 4.76 31.60 15.43
CA PHE A 464 4.26 32.10 14.16
C PHE A 464 2.72 32.11 14.11
N VAL A 465 2.05 31.11 14.68
CA VAL A 465 0.58 31.07 14.77
C VAL A 465 0.04 32.27 15.57
N LYS A 466 0.72 32.66 16.67
CA LYS A 466 0.36 33.86 17.44
C LYS A 466 0.50 35.15 16.62
N ARG A 467 1.50 35.22 15.72
CA ARG A 467 1.78 36.41 14.91
C ARG A 467 0.93 36.51 13.63
N TYR A 468 0.71 35.40 12.93
CA TYR A 468 0.11 35.37 11.58
C TYR A 468 -1.26 34.71 11.53
N ARG A 469 -1.86 34.32 12.67
CA ARG A 469 -3.09 33.53 12.78
C ARG A 469 -2.91 32.11 12.19
N ILE A 470 -3.82 31.19 12.53
CA ILE A 470 -3.66 29.76 12.19
C ILE A 470 -3.82 29.45 10.70
N ARG A 471 -4.66 30.22 9.97
CA ARG A 471 -5.00 29.89 8.58
C ARG A 471 -3.84 30.02 7.59
N PRO A 472 -3.04 31.10 7.59
CA PRO A 472 -1.90 31.19 6.67
C PRO A 472 -0.85 30.12 6.96
N VAL A 473 -0.61 29.79 8.23
CA VAL A 473 0.29 28.71 8.63
C VAL A 473 -0.18 27.38 8.04
N LEU A 474 -1.47 27.07 8.16
CA LEU A 474 -2.07 25.87 7.58
C LEU A 474 -1.90 25.82 6.06
N VAL A 475 -2.26 26.89 5.34
CA VAL A 475 -2.15 26.95 3.87
C VAL A 475 -0.71 26.76 3.41
N LEU A 476 0.23 27.50 4.01
CA LEU A 476 1.65 27.41 3.64
C LEU A 476 2.22 26.02 3.93
N SER A 477 1.83 25.43 5.05
CA SER A 477 2.25 24.08 5.43
C SER A 477 1.73 23.04 4.45
N THR A 478 0.45 23.11 4.06
CA THR A 478 -0.11 22.16 3.09
C THR A 478 0.48 22.36 1.69
N ILE A 479 0.72 23.59 1.25
CA ILE A 479 1.42 23.86 -0.02
C ILE A 479 2.83 23.28 0.00
N LEU A 480 3.57 23.45 1.12
CA LEU A 480 4.89 22.87 1.29
C LEU A 480 4.84 21.33 1.19
N MET A 481 3.87 20.69 1.84
CA MET A 481 3.68 19.23 1.78
C MET A 481 3.42 18.74 0.36
N VAL A 482 2.47 19.38 -0.34
CA VAL A 482 2.13 19.07 -1.74
C VAL A 482 3.36 19.23 -2.64
N SER A 483 4.10 20.33 -2.47
CA SER A 483 5.31 20.60 -3.27
C SER A 483 6.40 19.57 -3.03
N CYS A 484 6.62 19.16 -1.78
CA CYS A 484 7.59 18.12 -1.43
C CYS A 484 7.22 16.78 -2.07
N ASN A 485 5.95 16.39 -2.04
CA ASN A 485 5.50 15.13 -2.63
C ASN A 485 5.58 15.13 -4.16
N LEU A 486 5.21 16.24 -4.80
CA LEU A 486 5.38 16.39 -6.25
C LEU A 486 6.86 16.40 -6.65
N ALA A 487 7.74 17.02 -5.85
CA ALA A 487 9.18 17.02 -6.11
C ALA A 487 9.76 15.60 -6.08
N VAL A 488 9.37 14.76 -5.10
CA VAL A 488 9.80 13.36 -5.06
C VAL A 488 9.29 12.57 -6.27
N PHE A 489 8.04 12.81 -6.67
CA PHE A 489 7.44 12.18 -7.85
C PHE A 489 8.18 12.53 -9.15
N PHE A 490 8.44 13.82 -9.41
CA PHE A 490 9.07 14.27 -10.66
C PHE A 490 10.58 14.02 -10.72
N ALA A 491 11.29 14.10 -9.60
CA ALA A 491 12.75 14.00 -9.57
C ALA A 491 13.28 12.55 -9.66
N GLY A 492 12.42 11.58 -9.96
CA GLY A 492 12.80 10.16 -10.04
C GLY A 492 13.32 9.59 -8.72
N GLY A 493 13.02 10.24 -7.58
CA GLY A 493 13.30 9.71 -6.26
C GLY A 493 14.77 9.45 -5.92
N THR A 494 15.70 10.33 -6.30
CA THR A 494 17.07 10.22 -5.76
C THR A 494 17.04 10.28 -4.23
N ALA A 495 17.88 9.49 -3.56
CA ALA A 495 17.87 9.42 -2.09
C ALA A 495 17.99 10.81 -1.43
N ALA A 496 18.79 11.71 -2.00
CA ALA A 496 18.94 13.09 -1.49
C ALA A 496 17.62 13.88 -1.54
N VAL A 497 16.89 13.82 -2.67
CA VAL A 497 15.61 14.52 -2.82
C VAL A 497 14.56 13.94 -1.88
N ILE A 498 14.48 12.61 -1.77
CA ILE A 498 13.55 11.94 -0.84
C ILE A 498 13.82 12.40 0.60
N VAL A 499 15.08 12.33 1.05
CA VAL A 499 15.49 12.71 2.40
C VAL A 499 15.20 14.19 2.69
N LEU A 500 15.52 15.10 1.76
CA LEU A 500 15.28 16.53 1.93
C LEU A 500 13.78 16.86 1.95
N CYS A 501 13.00 16.33 1.01
CA CYS A 501 11.56 16.54 0.94
C CYS A 501 10.83 15.95 2.16
N ARG A 502 11.35 14.87 2.77
CA ARG A 502 10.80 14.33 4.02
C ARG A 502 11.18 15.16 5.24
N ALA A 503 12.40 15.69 5.32
CA ALA A 503 12.74 16.68 6.33
C ALA A 503 11.85 17.95 6.24
N LEU A 504 11.55 18.46 5.04
CA LEU A 504 10.65 19.59 4.88
C LEU A 504 9.18 19.24 5.19
N ALA A 505 8.77 18.02 4.87
CA ALA A 505 7.44 17.51 5.20
C ALA A 505 7.19 17.44 6.71
N GLY A 506 8.19 17.15 7.53
CA GLY A 506 8.05 17.17 8.99
C GLY A 506 7.62 18.55 9.51
N ILE A 507 8.20 19.63 8.96
CA ILE A 507 7.80 21.02 9.28
C ILE A 507 6.36 21.29 8.82
N ALA A 508 6.02 20.89 7.60
CA ALA A 508 4.67 21.03 7.07
C ALA A 508 3.63 20.28 7.91
N TYR A 509 3.92 19.04 8.29
CA TYR A 509 3.05 18.22 9.13
C TYR A 509 2.87 18.85 10.51
N ALA A 510 3.94 19.40 11.11
CA ALA A 510 3.84 20.14 12.36
C ALA A 510 2.88 21.34 12.25
N GLY A 511 2.87 22.07 11.12
CA GLY A 511 1.95 23.17 10.87
C GLY A 511 0.49 22.73 10.73
N MET A 512 0.23 21.60 10.05
CA MET A 512 -1.10 20.99 10.00
C MET A 512 -1.56 20.52 11.38
N LYS A 513 -0.66 19.94 12.19
CA LYS A 513 -0.93 19.58 13.58
C LYS A 513 -1.28 20.77 14.47
N GLN A 514 -0.71 21.95 14.22
CA GLN A 514 -1.16 23.16 14.93
C GLN A 514 -2.62 23.50 14.64
N ALA A 515 -3.15 23.17 13.46
CA ALA A 515 -4.56 23.38 13.16
C ALA A 515 -5.47 22.42 13.94
N SER A 516 -5.10 21.13 14.04
CA SER A 516 -5.80 20.18 14.93
C SER A 516 -5.75 20.64 16.38
N ASN A 517 -4.58 21.01 16.88
CA ASN A 517 -4.42 21.51 18.25
C ASN A 517 -5.23 22.79 18.50
N TYR A 518 -5.30 23.70 17.53
CA TYR A 518 -6.15 24.89 17.61
C TYR A 518 -7.63 24.52 17.71
N LEU A 519 -8.09 23.57 16.90
CA LEU A 519 -9.46 23.07 16.94
C LEU A 519 -9.77 22.36 18.26
N ILE A 520 -8.87 21.53 18.79
CA ILE A 520 -9.04 20.86 20.09
C ILE A 520 -9.13 21.89 21.21
N THR A 521 -8.21 22.86 21.25
CA THR A 521 -8.08 23.81 22.37
C THR A 521 -9.14 24.92 22.36
N LYS A 522 -9.65 25.30 21.19
CA LYS A 522 -10.71 26.32 21.07
C LYS A 522 -12.10 25.72 20.82
N GLY A 523 -12.16 24.40 20.69
CA GLY A 523 -13.31 23.62 20.24
C GLY A 523 -14.20 23.05 21.33
N TYR A 524 -14.04 23.46 22.58
CA TYR A 524 -14.79 22.94 23.71
C TYR A 524 -15.30 24.05 24.65
N GLU A 525 -16.42 23.79 25.28
CA GLU A 525 -17.05 24.47 26.41
C GLU A 525 -16.94 23.64 27.70
N THR A 526 -16.90 22.29 27.57
CA THR A 526 -16.81 21.34 28.70
C THR A 526 -15.55 20.48 28.63
N GLU A 527 -15.01 20.07 29.79
CA GLU A 527 -13.87 19.12 29.84
C GLU A 527 -14.20 17.78 29.17
N ARG A 528 -15.47 17.37 29.22
CA ARG A 528 -15.95 16.19 28.49
C ARG A 528 -15.82 16.39 26.97
N GLY A 529 -16.26 17.54 26.45
CA GLY A 529 -16.12 17.89 25.03
C GLY A 529 -14.66 17.98 24.58
N ARG A 530 -13.74 18.43 25.44
CA ARG A 530 -12.30 18.41 25.18
C ARG A 530 -11.76 16.98 25.02
N SER A 531 -12.11 16.09 25.93
CA SER A 531 -11.72 14.67 25.87
C SER A 531 -12.30 13.98 24.63
N GLU A 532 -13.56 14.25 24.31
CA GLU A 532 -14.21 13.75 23.09
C GLU A 532 -13.50 14.27 21.82
N ASN A 533 -13.13 15.55 21.74
CA ASN A 533 -12.37 16.11 20.61
C ASN A 533 -11.00 15.43 20.40
N ILE A 534 -10.26 15.19 21.49
CA ILE A 534 -8.97 14.47 21.43
C ILE A 534 -9.17 13.03 20.95
N SER A 535 -10.19 12.35 21.47
CA SER A 535 -10.55 10.99 21.08
C SER A 535 -10.92 10.90 19.60
N GLN A 536 -11.70 11.86 19.10
CA GLN A 536 -12.08 11.91 17.68
C GLN A 536 -10.89 12.19 16.75
N ASP A 537 -9.97 13.11 17.12
CA ASP A 537 -8.74 13.36 16.34
C ASP A 537 -7.88 12.09 16.26
N ASN A 538 -7.63 11.42 17.39
CA ASN A 538 -6.86 10.18 17.45
C ASN A 538 -7.49 9.03 16.65
N ALA A 539 -8.81 8.84 16.77
CA ALA A 539 -9.54 7.84 15.99
C ALA A 539 -9.41 8.09 14.48
N GLY A 540 -9.51 9.36 14.06
CA GLY A 540 -9.29 9.76 12.68
C GLY A 540 -7.86 9.44 12.21
N LEU A 541 -6.84 9.82 12.99
CA LEU A 541 -5.43 9.60 12.65
C LEU A 541 -5.09 8.12 12.47
N LEU A 542 -5.57 7.24 13.36
CA LEU A 542 -5.31 5.80 13.28
C LEU A 542 -6.00 5.15 12.07
N ALA A 543 -7.27 5.50 11.83
CA ALA A 543 -8.00 5.02 10.66
C ALA A 543 -7.35 5.53 9.36
N GLY A 544 -6.90 6.80 9.35
CA GLY A 544 -6.17 7.38 8.24
C GLY A 544 -4.84 6.69 7.98
N ALA A 545 -4.04 6.41 9.02
CA ALA A 545 -2.75 5.71 8.86
C ALA A 545 -2.94 4.31 8.25
N THR A 546 -3.96 3.58 8.71
CA THR A 546 -4.31 2.25 8.21
C THR A 546 -4.72 2.29 6.73
N CYS A 547 -5.67 3.17 6.38
CA CYS A 547 -6.10 3.33 5.00
C CYS A 547 -4.98 3.85 4.09
N GLY A 548 -4.21 4.84 4.55
CA GLY A 548 -3.12 5.45 3.80
C GLY A 548 -2.05 4.43 3.46
N ALA A 549 -1.50 3.74 4.47
CA ALA A 549 -0.45 2.74 4.27
C ALA A 549 -0.93 1.57 3.40
N GLY A 550 -2.18 1.10 3.60
CA GLY A 550 -2.79 0.08 2.76
C GLY A 550 -3.00 0.53 1.30
N LEU A 551 -3.54 1.73 1.06
CA LEU A 551 -3.70 2.27 -0.30
C LEU A 551 -2.34 2.48 -0.98
N GLY A 552 -1.35 2.97 -0.23
CA GLY A 552 0.02 3.12 -0.72
C GLY A 552 0.62 1.79 -1.17
N ALA A 553 0.32 0.68 -0.48
CA ALA A 553 0.81 -0.65 -0.85
C ALA A 553 0.22 -1.07 -2.20
N ILE A 554 -1.09 -0.88 -2.38
CA ILE A 554 -1.77 -1.23 -3.63
C ILE A 554 -1.28 -0.33 -4.78
N PHE A 555 -1.07 0.98 -4.55
CA PHE A 555 -0.50 1.86 -5.58
C PHE A 555 0.93 1.45 -5.95
N SER A 556 1.76 1.17 -4.94
CA SER A 556 3.14 0.74 -5.18
C SER A 556 3.21 -0.58 -5.93
N SER A 557 2.32 -1.54 -5.63
CA SER A 557 2.29 -2.84 -6.31
C SER A 557 1.78 -2.75 -7.74
N SER A 558 0.89 -1.80 -8.04
CA SER A 558 0.18 -1.78 -9.33
C SER A 558 0.75 -0.78 -10.33
N ILE A 559 1.33 0.34 -9.87
CA ILE A 559 1.80 1.45 -10.72
C ILE A 559 3.19 1.96 -10.29
N GLY A 560 3.82 1.35 -9.27
CA GLY A 560 5.14 1.71 -8.77
C GLY A 560 5.14 2.71 -7.62
N TYR A 561 6.25 2.76 -6.87
CA TYR A 561 6.38 3.58 -5.67
C TYR A 561 6.23 5.10 -5.87
N PRO A 562 6.75 5.74 -6.94
CA PRO A 562 6.63 7.20 -7.10
C PRO A 562 5.16 7.68 -7.08
N GLN A 563 4.23 6.87 -7.58
CA GLN A 563 2.81 7.21 -7.64
C GLN A 563 2.18 7.43 -6.25
N THR A 564 2.73 6.77 -5.22
CA THR A 564 2.28 6.96 -3.84
C THR A 564 2.44 8.42 -3.38
N PHE A 565 3.48 9.12 -3.86
CA PHE A 565 3.70 10.54 -3.58
C PHE A 565 2.75 11.44 -4.37
N LEU A 566 2.46 11.11 -5.63
CA LEU A 566 1.50 11.87 -6.43
C LEU A 566 0.09 11.83 -5.80
N PHE A 567 -0.40 10.64 -5.44
CA PHE A 567 -1.70 10.51 -4.80
C PHE A 567 -1.73 11.18 -3.42
N SER A 568 -0.65 11.05 -2.63
CA SER A 568 -0.50 11.79 -1.38
C SER A 568 -0.64 13.30 -1.59
N ALA A 569 0.02 13.88 -2.61
CA ALA A 569 -0.10 15.30 -2.95
C ALA A 569 -1.55 15.70 -3.31
N ILE A 570 -2.25 14.88 -4.09
CA ILE A 570 -3.67 15.12 -4.44
C ILE A 570 -4.53 15.13 -3.17
N PHE A 571 -4.36 14.14 -2.28
CA PHE A 571 -5.13 14.06 -1.04
C PHE A 571 -4.80 15.19 -0.06
N PHE A 572 -3.57 15.71 -0.03
CA PHE A 572 -3.26 16.93 0.71
C PHE A 572 -3.94 18.17 0.12
N GLY A 573 -4.10 18.26 -1.20
CA GLY A 573 -4.91 19.29 -1.85
C GLY A 573 -6.41 19.20 -1.47
N VAL A 574 -6.94 17.98 -1.40
CA VAL A 574 -8.32 17.73 -0.90
C VAL A 574 -8.42 18.11 0.58
N TYR A 575 -7.45 17.71 1.41
CA TYR A 575 -7.36 18.09 2.82
C TYR A 575 -7.40 19.62 2.97
N LEU A 576 -6.60 20.36 2.20
CA LEU A 576 -6.58 21.83 2.23
C LEU A 576 -7.98 22.41 1.97
N THR A 577 -8.67 21.89 0.97
CA THR A 577 -10.04 22.31 0.62
C THR A 577 -10.99 22.03 1.79
N VAL A 578 -10.94 20.82 2.35
CA VAL A 578 -11.79 20.38 3.46
C VAL A 578 -11.55 21.22 4.72
N ILE A 579 -10.30 21.34 5.17
CA ILE A 579 -9.94 22.08 6.39
C ILE A 579 -10.17 23.59 6.24
N PHE A 580 -10.09 24.13 5.02
CA PHE A 580 -10.39 25.54 4.80
C PHE A 580 -11.90 25.82 4.89
N PHE A 581 -12.73 24.94 4.31
CA PHE A 581 -14.16 25.20 4.18
C PHE A 581 -15.02 24.62 5.31
N LEU A 582 -14.77 23.41 5.82
CA LEU A 582 -15.69 22.73 6.74
C LEU A 582 -15.68 23.26 8.19
N PRO A 583 -14.51 23.55 8.81
CA PRO A 583 -14.50 23.95 10.21
C PRO A 583 -15.27 25.26 10.46
N PRO A 584 -15.91 25.41 11.63
CA PRO A 584 -16.68 26.60 11.95
C PRO A 584 -15.79 27.78 12.39
N TRP A 585 -14.79 28.15 11.58
CA TRP A 585 -13.73 29.09 11.93
C TRP A 585 -14.21 30.44 12.49
N ARG A 586 -15.33 30.99 11.98
CA ARG A 586 -15.90 32.25 12.47
C ARG A 586 -16.44 32.11 13.90
N GLN A 587 -17.05 30.96 14.21
CA GLN A 587 -17.61 30.65 15.53
C GLN A 587 -16.50 30.39 16.53
N LEU A 588 -15.45 29.65 16.12
CA LEU A 588 -14.23 29.44 16.91
C LEU A 588 -13.53 30.76 17.26
N ALA A 589 -13.43 31.70 16.30
CA ALA A 589 -12.83 33.01 16.55
C ALA A 589 -13.66 33.85 17.52
N ALA A 590 -14.99 33.87 17.37
CA ALA A 590 -15.89 34.59 18.29
C ALA A 590 -15.89 33.98 19.69
N HIS A 591 -15.92 32.65 19.80
CA HIS A 591 -15.82 31.92 21.07
C HIS A 591 -14.50 32.22 21.78
N SER A 592 -13.37 32.24 21.05
CA SER A 592 -12.07 32.57 21.63
C SER A 592 -11.94 34.02 22.09
N GLN A 593 -12.71 34.96 21.52
CA GLN A 593 -12.73 36.35 21.97
C GLN A 593 -13.65 36.54 23.19
N ALA A 594 -14.79 35.83 23.23
CA ALA A 594 -15.73 35.88 24.34
C ALA A 594 -15.23 35.14 25.59
N SER A 595 -14.45 34.06 25.44
CA SER A 595 -14.00 33.24 26.57
C SER A 595 -12.83 33.83 27.35
N GLY A 596 -12.26 34.98 26.95
CA GLY A 596 -11.18 35.65 27.67
C GLY A 596 -9.96 34.77 27.97
N GLN A 597 -9.83 33.60 27.32
CA GLN A 597 -8.77 32.62 27.56
C GLN A 597 -7.44 33.13 26.98
N GLU A 598 -6.84 34.09 27.69
CA GLU A 598 -5.44 34.44 27.57
C GLU A 598 -4.56 33.39 28.27
N ALA A 599 -3.50 33.05 27.55
CA ALA A 599 -2.29 32.37 28.00
C ALA A 599 -2.49 31.08 28.83
N SER A 600 -2.35 29.94 28.13
CA SER A 600 -1.66 28.77 28.71
C SER A 600 -0.50 29.28 29.59
N LYS A 601 -0.48 28.87 30.87
CA LYS A 601 0.58 29.22 31.83
C LYS A 601 1.92 29.07 31.11
N ARG A 602 2.73 30.14 31.07
CA ARG A 602 4.08 30.07 30.53
C ARG A 602 4.84 29.02 31.33
N VAL A 603 5.02 27.84 30.75
CA VAL A 603 5.83 26.80 31.36
C VAL A 603 7.26 27.29 31.36
N ASN A 604 7.82 27.48 32.54
CA ASN A 604 9.19 27.95 32.68
C ASN A 604 10.14 26.84 32.21
N LEU A 605 11.05 27.14 31.27
CA LEU A 605 11.98 26.16 30.68
C LEU A 605 12.78 25.38 31.74
N ARG A 606 13.10 26.05 32.85
CA ARG A 606 13.81 25.47 33.99
C ARG A 606 12.99 24.40 34.74
N SER A 607 11.67 24.56 34.79
CA SER A 607 10.75 23.58 35.38
C SER A 607 10.59 22.35 34.49
N VAL A 608 10.59 22.53 33.18
CA VAL A 608 10.58 21.44 32.19
C VAL A 608 11.86 20.63 32.24
N ALA A 609 13.02 21.30 32.28
CA ALA A 609 14.30 20.62 32.40
C ALA A 609 14.39 19.81 33.71
N ARG A 610 13.94 20.39 34.84
CA ARG A 610 13.91 19.67 36.13
C ARG A 610 12.97 18.45 36.11
N LEU A 611 11.86 18.54 35.37
CA LEU A 611 10.92 17.45 35.18
C LEU A 611 11.54 16.32 34.33
N LEU A 612 12.17 16.66 33.20
CA LEU A 612 12.82 15.69 32.29
C LEU A 612 13.99 14.94 32.94
N PHE A 613 14.79 15.63 33.77
CA PHE A 613 15.93 15.04 34.48
C PHE A 613 15.58 14.48 35.87
N SER A 614 14.30 14.35 36.20
CA SER A 614 13.89 13.68 37.44
C SER A 614 14.05 12.15 37.31
N GLY A 615 14.45 11.48 38.39
CA GLY A 615 14.67 10.02 38.35
C GLY A 615 13.44 9.20 37.97
N GLU A 616 12.23 9.63 38.37
CA GLU A 616 10.98 8.98 37.98
C GLU A 616 10.68 9.17 36.48
N MET A 617 10.95 10.35 35.93
CA MET A 617 10.78 10.63 34.49
C MET A 617 11.83 9.92 33.63
N LEU A 618 13.10 9.89 34.05
CA LEU A 618 14.15 9.17 33.33
C LEU A 618 13.85 7.68 33.27
N PHE A 619 13.38 7.08 34.37
CA PHE A 619 12.92 5.70 34.38
C PHE A 619 11.77 5.49 33.39
N TYR A 620 10.77 6.39 33.41
CA TYR A 620 9.67 6.35 32.46
C TYR A 620 10.16 6.45 31.00
N ILE A 621 11.03 7.40 30.67
CA ILE A 621 11.56 7.59 29.32
C ILE A 621 12.29 6.34 28.84
N VAL A 622 13.21 5.80 29.66
CA VAL A 622 14.08 4.69 29.25
C VAL A 622 13.32 3.36 29.18
N VAL A 623 12.49 3.07 30.20
CA VAL A 623 11.86 1.75 30.35
C VAL A 623 10.50 1.68 29.67
N VAL A 624 9.79 2.80 29.53
CA VAL A 624 8.43 2.83 28.96
C VAL A 624 8.38 3.62 27.66
N GLY A 625 8.91 4.84 27.64
CA GLY A 625 8.84 5.74 26.49
C GLY A 625 9.57 5.20 25.26
N ILE A 626 10.86 4.86 25.39
CA ILE A 626 11.69 4.39 24.28
C ILE A 626 11.12 3.10 23.67
N PRO A 627 10.86 2.02 24.45
CA PRO A 627 10.33 0.79 23.87
C PRO A 627 8.96 0.99 23.20
N LEU A 628 8.05 1.77 23.80
CA LEU A 628 6.75 2.02 23.17
C LEU A 628 6.92 2.70 21.80
N ASN A 629 7.63 3.82 21.74
CA ASN A 629 7.70 4.63 20.53
C ASN A 629 8.49 3.92 19.41
N ILE A 630 9.51 3.13 19.77
CA ILE A 630 10.17 2.24 18.80
C ILE A 630 9.18 1.20 18.29
N GLY A 631 8.44 0.53 19.19
CA GLY A 631 7.55 -0.57 18.86
C GLY A 631 6.42 -0.18 17.93
N VAL A 632 5.78 0.96 18.19
CA VAL A 632 4.73 1.51 17.33
C VAL A 632 5.25 1.75 15.91
N MET A 633 6.50 2.18 15.75
CA MET A 633 7.11 2.41 14.44
C MET A 633 7.60 1.16 13.72
N LEU A 634 7.77 0.02 14.40
CA LEU A 634 8.25 -1.21 13.74
C LEU A 634 7.30 -1.68 12.63
N CYS A 635 5.98 -1.47 12.77
CA CYS A 635 5.05 -1.84 11.70
C CYS A 635 5.25 -0.97 10.44
N VAL A 636 5.68 0.28 10.62
CA VAL A 636 5.88 1.26 9.54
C VAL A 636 7.27 1.12 8.89
N THR A 637 8.28 0.67 9.65
CA THR A 637 9.67 0.63 9.19
C THR A 637 10.19 -0.80 8.97
N LEU A 638 10.08 -1.66 9.98
CA LEU A 638 10.63 -3.02 9.96
C LEU A 638 9.87 -3.94 9.00
N ILE A 639 8.54 -3.92 9.04
CA ILE A 639 7.71 -4.83 8.22
C ILE A 639 7.89 -4.58 6.70
N PRO A 640 7.83 -3.33 6.19
CA PRO A 640 8.18 -3.03 4.80
C PRO A 640 9.58 -3.48 4.41
N ALA A 641 10.56 -3.21 5.25
CA ALA A 641 11.94 -3.58 4.98
C ALA A 641 12.15 -5.11 4.93
N ILE A 642 11.49 -5.89 5.80
CA ILE A 642 11.49 -7.37 5.72
C ILE A 642 10.88 -7.85 4.40
N CYS A 643 9.74 -7.27 4.00
CA CYS A 643 9.08 -7.69 2.77
C CYS A 643 9.98 -7.43 1.56
N GLN A 644 10.58 -6.25 1.48
CA GLN A 644 11.45 -5.90 0.35
C GLN A 644 12.76 -6.68 0.33
N THR A 645 13.43 -6.84 1.47
CA THR A 645 14.70 -7.59 1.54
C THR A 645 14.52 -9.08 1.25
N ARG A 646 13.32 -9.63 1.47
CA ARG A 646 12.97 -11.03 1.17
C ARG A 646 12.24 -11.22 -0.16
N GLY A 647 12.10 -10.18 -0.98
CA GLY A 647 11.39 -10.25 -2.26
C GLY A 647 9.89 -10.60 -2.14
N ILE A 648 9.28 -10.32 -0.98
CA ILE A 648 7.85 -10.54 -0.74
C ILE A 648 7.08 -9.38 -1.38
N SER A 649 6.01 -9.72 -2.11
CA SER A 649 5.15 -8.76 -2.79
C SER A 649 4.67 -7.64 -1.86
N SER A 650 4.66 -6.39 -2.36
CA SER A 650 4.16 -5.21 -1.64
C SER A 650 2.68 -5.30 -1.29
N VAL A 651 1.91 -6.15 -1.98
CA VAL A 651 0.54 -6.53 -1.62
C VAL A 651 0.45 -7.05 -0.18
N MET A 652 1.48 -7.79 0.26
CA MET A 652 1.53 -8.34 1.61
C MET A 652 1.46 -7.25 2.68
N LEU A 653 2.02 -6.07 2.38
CA LEU A 653 2.02 -4.93 3.28
C LEU A 653 0.61 -4.40 3.51
N SER A 654 -0.27 -4.47 2.51
CA SER A 654 -1.68 -4.13 2.68
C SER A 654 -2.33 -4.96 3.80
N TYR A 655 -2.10 -6.28 3.84
CA TYR A 655 -2.64 -7.12 4.93
C TYR A 655 -2.00 -6.81 6.27
N CYS A 656 -0.70 -6.51 6.28
CA CYS A 656 0.02 -6.16 7.49
C CYS A 656 -0.57 -4.89 8.11
N TYR A 657 -0.79 -3.85 7.30
CA TYR A 657 -1.40 -2.60 7.75
C TYR A 657 -2.86 -2.76 8.13
N ILE A 658 -3.64 -3.58 7.40
CA ILE A 658 -5.02 -3.91 7.79
C ILE A 658 -5.04 -4.63 9.14
N ALA A 659 -4.20 -5.65 9.33
CA ALA A 659 -4.13 -6.40 10.59
C ALA A 659 -3.70 -5.51 11.76
N ASN A 660 -2.68 -4.66 11.54
CA ASN A 660 -2.24 -3.64 12.48
C ASN A 660 -3.38 -2.66 12.84
N GLY A 661 -4.07 -2.13 11.83
CA GLY A 661 -5.16 -1.18 12.01
C GLY A 661 -6.39 -1.79 12.69
N LEU A 662 -6.80 -3.00 12.34
CA LEU A 662 -7.92 -3.69 12.99
C LEU A 662 -7.63 -3.97 14.47
N ALA A 663 -6.41 -4.42 14.78
CA ALA A 663 -5.95 -4.60 16.14
C ALA A 663 -5.92 -3.27 16.92
N GLY A 664 -5.39 -2.21 16.31
CA GLY A 664 -5.26 -0.90 16.93
C GLY A 664 -6.59 -0.17 17.15
N ILE A 665 -7.47 -0.15 16.14
CA ILE A 665 -8.71 0.64 16.13
C ILE A 665 -9.83 -0.04 16.93
N TYR A 666 -10.00 -1.36 16.77
CA TYR A 666 -11.17 -2.06 17.30
C TYR A 666 -10.84 -2.90 18.53
N LEU A 667 -9.76 -3.69 18.51
CA LEU A 667 -9.40 -4.58 19.62
C LEU A 667 -8.80 -3.79 20.81
N GLY A 668 -7.89 -2.86 20.53
CA GLY A 668 -7.17 -2.08 21.54
C GLY A 668 -8.10 -1.36 22.54
N PRO A 669 -8.91 -0.37 22.09
CA PRO A 669 -9.78 0.41 22.97
C PRO A 669 -10.80 -0.43 23.76
N ALA A 670 -11.33 -1.51 23.16
CA ALA A 670 -12.28 -2.41 23.82
C ALA A 670 -11.66 -3.17 25.01
N LEU A 671 -10.34 -3.41 24.96
CA LEU A 671 -9.58 -4.11 26.00
C LEU A 671 -8.99 -3.15 27.03
N VAL A 672 -8.74 -1.88 26.68
CA VAL A 672 -8.18 -0.86 27.60
C VAL A 672 -9.01 -0.73 28.88
N SER A 673 -10.33 -0.54 28.78
CA SER A 673 -11.20 -0.33 29.96
C SER A 673 -11.21 -1.57 30.89
N LYS A 674 -11.41 -2.76 30.29
CA LYS A 674 -11.44 -4.03 31.02
C LYS A 674 -10.10 -4.36 31.68
N ALA A 675 -8.99 -4.12 30.98
CA ALA A 675 -7.65 -4.40 31.51
C ALA A 675 -7.27 -3.41 32.61
N LYS A 676 -7.62 -2.13 32.46
CA LYS A 676 -7.36 -1.10 33.48
C LYS A 676 -8.08 -1.43 34.79
N GLU A 677 -9.33 -1.89 34.72
CA GLU A 677 -10.13 -2.29 35.89
C GLU A 677 -9.62 -3.57 36.54
N ARG A 678 -9.25 -4.61 35.75
CA ARG A 678 -8.87 -5.93 36.29
C ARG A 678 -7.41 -6.06 36.69
N LEU A 679 -6.48 -5.49 35.92
CA LEU A 679 -5.03 -5.72 36.03
C LEU A 679 -4.29 -4.47 36.54
N GLY A 680 -4.82 -3.28 36.28
CA GLY A 680 -4.16 -2.01 36.53
C GLY A 680 -3.13 -1.63 35.44
N ILE A 681 -2.64 -0.39 35.50
CA ILE A 681 -1.86 0.22 34.41
C ILE A 681 -0.52 -0.48 34.15
N TYR A 682 0.31 -0.72 35.19
CA TYR A 682 1.66 -1.26 35.01
C TYR A 682 1.70 -2.68 34.41
N PRO A 683 0.89 -3.65 34.88
CA PRO A 683 0.85 -4.99 34.28
C PRO A 683 0.30 -5.00 32.86
N SER A 684 -0.64 -4.10 32.54
CA SER A 684 -1.13 -3.94 31.17
C SER A 684 -0.03 -3.48 30.23
N ILE A 685 0.81 -2.51 30.62
CA ILE A 685 1.96 -2.09 29.81
C ILE A 685 2.96 -3.23 29.65
N ALA A 686 3.28 -3.96 30.73
CA ALA A 686 4.18 -5.10 30.68
C ALA A 686 3.67 -6.21 29.74
N ALA A 687 2.36 -6.50 29.75
CA ALA A 687 1.75 -7.45 28.83
C ALA A 687 1.84 -6.99 27.36
N ALA A 688 1.63 -5.69 27.10
CA ALA A 688 1.77 -5.14 25.75
C ALA A 688 3.22 -5.25 25.22
N PHE A 689 4.22 -5.01 26.08
CA PHE A 689 5.63 -5.18 25.71
C PHE A 689 6.02 -6.65 25.55
N ALA A 690 5.51 -7.55 26.39
CA ALA A 690 5.70 -8.98 26.20
C ALA A 690 5.11 -9.46 24.87
N LEU A 691 3.91 -8.99 24.51
CA LEU A 691 3.30 -9.31 23.22
C LEU A 691 4.12 -8.75 22.05
N THR A 692 4.70 -7.56 22.21
CA THR A 692 5.61 -6.97 21.20
C THR A 692 6.87 -7.81 21.03
N ALA A 693 7.46 -8.31 22.13
CA ALA A 693 8.61 -9.22 22.08
C ALA A 693 8.27 -10.51 21.32
N VAL A 694 7.10 -11.10 21.59
CA VAL A 694 6.59 -12.25 20.84
C VAL A 694 6.41 -11.90 19.37
N GLY A 695 5.83 -10.74 19.06
CA GLY A 695 5.65 -10.24 17.70
C GLY A 695 6.97 -10.13 16.92
N ILE A 696 8.05 -9.69 17.56
CA ILE A 696 9.38 -9.65 16.92
C ILE A 696 9.96 -11.06 16.77
N PHE A 697 9.79 -11.92 17.77
CA PHE A 697 10.32 -13.28 17.78
C PHE A 697 9.72 -14.15 16.64
N ILE A 698 8.41 -14.10 16.45
CA ILE A 698 7.71 -14.93 15.46
C ILE A 698 8.13 -14.63 14.01
N LEU A 699 8.70 -13.45 13.72
CA LEU A 699 9.21 -13.10 12.38
C LEU A 699 10.35 -14.03 11.88
N ARG A 700 10.92 -14.84 12.78
CA ARG A 700 11.94 -15.86 12.46
C ARG A 700 11.35 -17.24 12.21
N VAL A 701 10.07 -17.46 12.51
CA VAL A 701 9.43 -18.77 12.43
C VAL A 701 8.82 -18.96 11.03
N PRO A 702 9.06 -20.08 10.33
CA PRO A 702 8.34 -20.40 9.10
C PRO A 702 6.89 -20.85 9.42
N PRO A 703 5.89 -20.56 8.56
CA PRO A 703 5.97 -19.83 7.30
C PRO A 703 6.03 -18.31 7.49
N VAL A 704 7.06 -17.69 6.89
CA VAL A 704 7.42 -16.26 7.08
C VAL A 704 6.25 -15.33 6.78
N MET A 705 5.52 -15.56 5.69
CA MET A 705 4.43 -14.67 5.27
C MET A 705 3.34 -14.58 6.35
N VAL A 706 2.87 -15.71 6.88
CA VAL A 706 1.86 -15.73 7.94
C VAL A 706 2.36 -15.01 9.19
N MET A 707 3.62 -15.26 9.57
CA MET A 707 4.20 -14.63 10.76
C MET A 707 4.36 -13.12 10.65
N ILE A 708 4.57 -12.57 9.45
CA ILE A 708 4.60 -11.11 9.23
C ILE A 708 3.22 -10.49 9.51
N VAL A 709 2.12 -11.13 9.09
CA VAL A 709 0.76 -10.63 9.39
C VAL A 709 0.46 -10.71 10.88
N VAL A 710 0.77 -11.84 11.52
CA VAL A 710 0.55 -12.03 12.96
C VAL A 710 1.39 -11.05 13.78
N SER A 711 2.64 -10.81 13.37
CA SER A 711 3.52 -9.81 13.98
C SER A 711 2.94 -8.40 13.85
N SER A 712 2.43 -8.05 12.66
CA SER A 712 1.80 -6.74 12.43
C SER A 712 0.54 -6.56 13.29
N MET A 713 -0.24 -7.62 13.53
CA MET A 713 -1.37 -7.59 14.45
C MET A 713 -0.93 -7.37 15.91
N ALA A 714 0.16 -8.01 16.34
CA ALA A 714 0.75 -7.82 17.67
C ALA A 714 1.28 -6.39 17.87
N LEU A 715 1.90 -5.80 16.84
CA LEU A 715 2.33 -4.41 16.84
C LEU A 715 1.14 -3.44 16.85
N GLY A 716 0.05 -3.76 16.14
CA GLY A 716 -1.18 -2.97 16.17
C GLY A 716 -1.85 -2.96 17.53
N PHE A 717 -1.74 -4.07 18.27
CA PHE A 717 -2.15 -4.11 19.67
C PHE A 717 -1.32 -3.15 20.53
N LEU A 718 0.00 -3.07 20.32
CA LEU A 718 0.83 -2.10 21.03
C LEU A 718 0.37 -0.65 20.77
N ASP A 719 -0.03 -0.33 19.55
CA ASP A 719 -0.52 1.01 19.20
C ASP A 719 -1.88 1.32 19.83
N GLY A 720 -2.87 0.44 19.66
CA GLY A 720 -4.23 0.65 20.17
C GLY A 720 -4.44 0.44 21.67
N PHE A 721 -3.60 -0.39 22.31
CA PHE A 721 -3.70 -0.73 23.74
C PHE A 721 -2.53 -0.19 24.55
N GLY A 722 -1.30 -0.31 24.05
CA GLY A 722 -0.09 0.16 24.75
C GLY A 722 -0.02 1.69 24.85
N THR A 723 -0.25 2.41 23.75
CA THR A 723 -0.16 3.88 23.72
C THR A 723 -1.11 4.56 24.72
N PRO A 724 -2.41 4.19 24.83
CA PRO A 724 -3.29 4.75 25.85
C PRO A 724 -2.83 4.44 27.29
N MET A 725 -2.38 3.21 27.56
CA MET A 725 -1.92 2.82 28.90
C MET A 725 -0.66 3.58 29.34
N VAL A 726 0.27 3.79 28.41
CA VAL A 726 1.51 4.54 28.67
C VAL A 726 1.24 6.03 28.82
N THR A 727 0.25 6.57 28.09
CA THR A 727 -0.20 7.96 28.26
C THR A 727 -0.84 8.15 29.63
N ASP A 728 -1.70 7.23 30.06
CA ASP A 728 -2.27 7.22 31.42
C ASP A 728 -1.18 7.10 32.50
N CYS A 729 -0.17 6.26 32.26
CA CYS A 729 0.98 6.12 33.14
C CYS A 729 1.72 7.46 33.29
N PHE A 730 1.99 8.16 32.19
CA PHE A 730 2.64 9.48 32.18
C PHE A 730 1.85 10.51 33.00
N LEU A 731 0.54 10.60 32.76
CA LEU A 731 -0.34 11.52 33.48
C LEU A 731 -0.47 11.17 34.98
N SER A 732 -0.26 9.90 35.35
CA SER A 732 -0.28 9.46 36.74
C SER A 732 1.01 9.74 37.52
N LEU A 733 2.11 10.10 36.84
CA LEU A 733 3.40 10.38 37.49
C LEU A 733 3.28 11.60 38.42
N ARG A 734 3.81 11.48 39.65
CA ARG A 734 3.75 12.56 40.64
C ARG A 734 4.43 13.82 40.13
N VAL A 735 5.65 13.66 39.60
CA VAL A 735 6.43 14.77 39.03
C VAL A 735 5.66 15.53 37.94
N VAL A 736 4.87 14.83 37.12
CA VAL A 736 4.06 15.46 36.06
C VAL A 736 2.89 16.23 36.65
N ARG A 737 2.12 15.61 37.55
CA ARG A 737 0.96 16.24 38.22
C ARG A 737 1.34 17.45 39.06
N ASP A 738 2.52 17.43 39.67
CA ASP A 738 2.99 18.49 40.56
C ASP A 738 3.58 19.69 39.80
N THR A 739 4.01 19.50 38.55
CA THR A 739 4.77 20.52 37.80
C THR A 739 3.93 21.23 36.72
N VAL A 740 3.01 20.52 36.08
CA VAL A 740 2.25 21.02 34.93
C VAL A 740 0.79 20.57 35.01
N ASP A 741 -0.11 21.41 34.51
CA ASP A 741 -1.51 21.04 34.35
C ASP A 741 -1.66 19.91 33.31
N GLU A 742 -2.76 19.16 33.39
CA GLU A 742 -3.00 17.97 32.57
C GLU A 742 -2.96 18.26 31.06
N SER A 743 -3.36 19.47 30.64
CA SER A 743 -3.31 19.89 29.23
C SER A 743 -1.89 20.08 28.72
N THR A 744 -1.08 20.73 29.53
CA THR A 744 0.35 20.93 29.26
C THR A 744 1.10 19.59 29.33
N ALA A 745 0.76 18.72 30.28
CA ALA A 745 1.33 17.38 30.40
C ALA A 745 1.09 16.54 29.12
N LEU A 746 -0.12 16.58 28.56
CA LEU A 746 -0.43 15.87 27.32
C LEU A 746 0.43 16.36 26.15
N ILE A 747 0.62 17.68 26.02
CA ILE A 747 1.48 18.27 24.98
C ILE A 747 2.94 17.81 25.18
N PHE A 748 3.44 17.78 26.42
CA PHE A 748 4.77 17.27 26.71
C PHE A 748 4.92 15.79 26.36
N SER A 749 3.92 14.96 26.66
CA SER A 749 3.91 13.55 26.29
C SER A 749 4.04 13.38 24.78
N VAL A 750 3.28 14.15 23.99
CA VAL A 750 3.33 14.10 22.53
C VAL A 750 4.69 14.55 21.99
N VAL A 751 5.24 15.65 22.50
CA VAL A 751 6.57 16.14 22.08
C VAL A 751 7.66 15.12 22.42
N LEU A 752 7.61 14.54 23.63
CA LEU A 752 8.54 13.51 24.06
C LEU A 752 8.43 12.27 23.16
N SER A 753 7.23 11.82 22.82
CA SER A 753 7.01 10.72 21.88
C SER A 753 7.70 10.98 20.54
N TYR A 754 7.58 12.17 19.94
CA TYR A 754 8.24 12.48 18.67
C TYR A 754 9.78 12.47 18.76
N VAL A 755 10.35 12.94 19.89
CA VAL A 755 11.81 12.84 20.15
C VAL A 755 12.24 11.38 20.09
N LEU A 756 11.50 10.50 20.78
CA LEU A 756 11.84 9.08 20.88
C LEU A 756 11.62 8.34 19.55
N LEU A 757 10.61 8.77 18.79
CA LEU A 757 10.25 8.19 17.50
C LEU A 757 11.30 8.44 16.41
N THR A 758 12.08 9.53 16.54
CA THR A 758 13.13 9.94 15.59
C THR A 758 14.21 8.86 15.41
N VAL A 759 14.49 8.08 16.45
CA VAL A 759 15.55 7.04 16.45
C VAL A 759 15.01 5.68 15.99
N ALA A 760 13.69 5.49 15.97
CA ALA A 760 13.06 4.20 15.70
C ALA A 760 13.39 3.59 14.33
N PRO A 761 13.43 4.34 13.21
CA PRO A 761 13.80 3.79 11.90
C PRO A 761 15.22 3.21 11.89
N MET A 762 16.16 3.88 12.54
CA MET A 762 17.56 3.41 12.66
C MET A 762 17.64 2.11 13.46
N VAL A 763 16.86 2.00 14.54
CA VAL A 763 16.78 0.76 15.33
C VAL A 763 16.19 -0.37 14.49
N ALA A 764 15.14 -0.11 13.71
CA ALA A 764 14.55 -1.11 12.82
C ALA A 764 15.56 -1.66 11.80
N GLU A 765 16.40 -0.80 11.23
CA GLU A 765 17.49 -1.23 10.35
C GLU A 765 18.53 -2.10 11.05
N LEU A 766 18.89 -1.76 12.29
CA LEU A 766 19.82 -2.57 13.08
C LEU A 766 19.24 -3.96 13.36
N LEU A 767 17.92 -4.07 13.56
CA LEU A 767 17.26 -5.38 13.74
C LEU A 767 17.37 -6.27 12.48
N LEU A 768 17.53 -5.70 11.29
CA LEU A 768 17.60 -6.45 10.03
C LEU A 768 18.99 -6.98 9.69
N LEU A 769 20.02 -6.60 10.45
CA LEU A 769 21.38 -7.08 10.22
C LEU A 769 21.42 -8.62 10.31
N PRO A 770 22.10 -9.29 9.35
CA PRO A 770 22.09 -10.74 9.25
C PRO A 770 22.70 -11.40 10.49
N GLY A 771 21.98 -12.37 11.07
CA GLY A 771 22.43 -13.12 12.24
C GLY A 771 21.56 -14.34 12.50
N THR A 772 22.15 -15.53 12.49
CA THR A 772 21.46 -16.82 12.66
C THR A 772 21.44 -17.33 14.11
N GLY A 773 22.16 -16.68 15.04
CA GLY A 773 22.26 -17.07 16.44
C GLY A 773 21.29 -16.39 17.43
N PRO A 774 21.31 -16.79 18.71
CA PRO A 774 20.51 -16.20 19.79
C PRO A 774 20.89 -14.75 20.11
N LEU A 775 22.10 -14.32 19.76
CA LEU A 775 22.59 -12.93 19.84
C LEU A 775 22.30 -12.13 18.56
N SER A 776 21.41 -12.61 17.70
CA SER A 776 21.01 -11.85 16.52
C SER A 776 20.32 -10.54 16.91
N PRO A 777 20.46 -9.47 16.11
CA PRO A 777 19.89 -8.17 16.43
C PRO A 777 18.38 -8.18 16.69
N MET A 778 17.60 -8.96 15.92
CA MET A 778 16.16 -9.15 16.20
C MET A 778 15.90 -9.77 17.58
N MET A 779 16.70 -10.75 18.00
CA MET A 779 16.57 -11.40 19.31
C MET A 779 16.95 -10.46 20.45
N ILE A 780 17.98 -9.63 20.25
CA ILE A 780 18.36 -8.57 21.20
C ILE A 780 17.20 -7.57 21.33
N GLY A 781 16.57 -7.18 20.21
CA GLY A 781 15.38 -6.33 20.22
C GLY A 781 14.24 -6.95 21.02
N ALA A 782 13.89 -8.22 20.76
CA ALA A 782 12.86 -8.94 21.50
C ALA A 782 13.19 -9.05 23.00
N ALA A 783 14.44 -9.39 23.35
CA ALA A 783 14.91 -9.46 24.73
C ALA A 783 14.83 -8.09 25.43
N GLY A 784 15.07 -6.99 24.70
CA GLY A 784 14.89 -5.63 25.21
C GLY A 784 13.45 -5.34 25.66
N TYR A 785 12.46 -5.77 24.89
CA TYR A 785 11.05 -5.65 25.29
C TYR A 785 10.69 -6.54 26.50
N VAL A 786 11.24 -7.75 26.57
CA VAL A 786 11.07 -8.63 27.74
C VAL A 786 11.67 -7.99 29.00
N ALA A 787 12.90 -7.44 28.89
CA ALA A 787 13.56 -6.74 29.99
C ALA A 787 12.74 -5.52 30.44
N ALA A 788 12.23 -4.72 29.50
CA ALA A 788 11.35 -3.59 29.82
C ALA A 788 10.08 -4.04 30.55
N ALA A 789 9.42 -5.11 30.09
CA ALA A 789 8.24 -5.68 30.76
C ALA A 789 8.54 -6.13 32.20
N ILE A 790 9.67 -6.81 32.43
CA ILE A 790 10.10 -7.25 33.78
C ILE A 790 10.39 -6.04 34.67
N LEU A 791 11.13 -5.04 34.18
CA LEU A 791 11.47 -3.83 34.94
C LEU A 791 10.22 -3.04 35.36
N ILE A 792 9.19 -2.98 34.52
CA ILE A 792 7.90 -2.34 34.84
C ILE A 792 7.19 -3.07 35.99
N LEU A 793 7.20 -4.41 35.97
CA LEU A 793 6.61 -5.22 37.04
C LEU A 793 7.37 -5.06 38.37
N LEU A 794 8.70 -5.03 38.32
CA LEU A 794 9.55 -4.78 39.51
C LEU A 794 9.33 -3.38 40.10
N PHE A 795 9.15 -2.37 39.25
CA PHE A 795 8.85 -1.01 39.69
C PHE A 795 7.51 -0.90 40.44
N ARG A 796 6.50 -1.66 40.00
CA ARG A 796 5.21 -1.77 40.72
C ARG A 796 5.39 -2.32 42.13
N LEU A 797 6.14 -3.42 42.28
CA LEU A 797 6.37 -4.08 43.58
C LEU A 797 7.04 -3.13 44.57
N ARG A 798 8.00 -2.33 44.10
CA ARG A 798 8.73 -1.33 44.93
C ARG A 798 7.84 -0.17 45.38
N LYS A 799 6.82 0.19 44.60
CA LYS A 799 5.83 1.23 44.94
C LYS A 799 4.77 0.72 45.92
N GLN A 800 4.46 -0.58 45.92
CA GLN A 800 3.57 -1.22 46.90
C GLN A 800 4.24 -1.47 48.25
N THR A 801 5.56 -1.72 48.30
CA THR A 801 6.32 -1.90 49.57
C THR A 801 6.72 -0.60 50.26
N ARG A 802 6.57 0.55 49.58
CA ARG A 802 6.80 1.90 50.14
C ARG A 802 5.51 2.66 50.51
N ARG A 803 4.36 2.03 50.32
CA ARG A 803 3.07 2.43 50.93
C ARG A 803 2.87 1.56 52.16
#